data_AF-A0A6S6QKP0-F1
#
_entry.id   AF-A0A6S6QKP0-F1
#
_cell.length_a   1.000
_cell.length_b   1.000
_cell.length_c   1.000
_cell.angle_alpha   90.00
_cell.angle_beta   90.00
_cell.angle_gamma   90.00
#
_symmetry.space_group_name_H-M   'P 1'
#
loop_
_entity.id
_entity.type
_entity.pdbx_description
1 polymer ?
#
loop_
_entity_poly.entity_id
_entity_poly.type
_entity_poly.pdbx_seq_one_letter_code
_entity_poly.pdbx_strand_id
1 'polypeptide(L)'
;MQIPVLLDRSRSESLTAQLVEQFRDAIRHGRVAPGTRLPSSRRLADQLDIARNTVVRAYETLEIEGYVETRAASGVFAVHELPDTLIRPRAIPADTLPPETARPMPAPLFAGRAQKLVAQNRGRLSFDFFPGRPSASLFPIKTWRRLLLGALSHGGPAGLAHYSDPTGLFVLRSAIANYLSATRGIVADPGQIVVVSGIQEGISLASQLFLRPGVAAAIENPCYQGAAFTFEAAGAELLPIPVDEDGLVAAELPERDVALLYLTPSHQYPTGHTLSLERRKDIVLWARRNGCYLLEDDYDSDFRYEGSPLQAVAALAPDCTIYLGTFSKSLGAGLRLGYMVVPPQLIDAVRTAKTLLNNGNPWLEQSALAEFIRSGSYAAHLMRLRTQYRESRDVLVHALQRHFGDVELSGETGGLHMLWQLPQGVPEANVLEALARKARVGIYPLAAGGAYDALSGTLTRRGIVLGYASLTPRQIEQGIARLSDAVDDTLDDQPGFVDQLMIHEPLRRAPRAEPRRRTRPAPNFVQKPALRGSASRRAKSGADKTRESTSTMPVLHGIYRYPVKGLSAEAMPGVHLEAGKPFPFDRVFALARPGVPIDQDDPKWAKKGLFVMLMLDEALAQVKTHLDHETLHLTVLSGNSQILSADISTADGRAEVEDFFHRLVPTLRGAPRLVKSREGHFMDKPDAVLSLINLATVRRLEEQWGVEIDPIRFRANFYIDGAAPWSEFDWIGSDVAIGDATFRVDRRNGRCGATNVNPATGRRDLDIPASLRAGFGHKDLGIYLVTRKAGKVVVGDPVEVPLAEGTAPLAPPVAVQAEAGRRYICRGCYYIYEESQGHPPQGAQPGTPFGEVRPGFRCPDCGTDKSAFRPYVTPLSRASA
;
A
#
# COMPACT_ATOMS: atom_id res chain seq x y z
N MET A 1 43.96 4.15 23.03
CA MET A 1 43.14 3.12 23.70
C MET A 1 43.59 3.02 25.15
N GLN A 2 42.66 2.96 26.10
CA GLN A 2 42.94 2.56 27.48
C GLN A 2 42.41 1.13 27.62
N ILE A 3 43.27 0.19 28.00
CA ILE A 3 42.85 -1.18 28.32
C ILE A 3 42.85 -1.30 29.84
N PRO A 4 41.77 -1.81 30.46
CA PRO A 4 41.75 -2.08 31.89
C PRO A 4 42.65 -3.28 32.18
N VAL A 5 43.83 -3.01 32.73
CA VAL A 5 44.79 -4.01 33.20
C VAL A 5 44.98 -3.77 34.69
N LEU A 6 44.86 -4.82 35.49
CA LEU A 6 44.96 -4.76 36.94
C LEU A 6 46.25 -5.45 37.38
N LEU A 7 47.19 -4.68 37.93
CA LEU A 7 48.48 -5.19 38.38
C LEU A 7 48.48 -5.37 39.89
N ASP A 8 48.90 -6.53 40.37
CA ASP A 8 49.01 -6.85 41.79
C ASP A 8 50.47 -7.13 42.16
N ARG A 9 51.09 -6.21 42.90
CA ARG A 9 52.49 -6.31 43.33
C ARG A 9 52.70 -7.32 44.47
N SER A 10 51.63 -7.82 45.09
CA SER A 10 51.69 -8.81 46.17
C SER A 10 51.75 -10.25 45.68
N ARG A 11 51.43 -10.49 44.40
CA ARG A 11 51.52 -11.82 43.78
C ARG A 11 52.98 -12.18 43.52
N SER A 12 53.29 -13.48 43.58
CA SER A 12 54.63 -14.01 43.27
C SER A 12 55.02 -13.89 41.79
N GLU A 13 54.05 -13.61 40.91
CA GLU A 13 54.24 -13.42 39.47
C GLU A 13 54.77 -12.02 39.13
N SER A 14 55.71 -11.94 38.19
CA SER A 14 56.22 -10.65 37.71
C SER A 14 55.13 -9.81 37.03
N LEU A 15 55.26 -8.47 37.10
CA LEU A 15 54.36 -7.54 36.42
C LEU A 15 54.31 -7.77 34.89
N THR A 16 55.42 -8.23 34.29
CA THR A 16 55.46 -8.64 32.88
C THR A 16 54.55 -9.84 32.63
N ALA A 17 54.60 -10.87 33.49
CA ALA A 17 53.76 -12.07 33.34
C ALA A 17 52.27 -11.73 33.50
N GLN A 18 51.94 -10.87 34.47
CA GLN A 18 50.58 -10.39 34.68
C GLN A 18 50.04 -9.59 33.48
N LEU A 19 50.90 -8.80 32.81
CA LEU A 19 50.56 -8.09 31.58
C LEU A 19 50.32 -9.05 30.42
N VAL A 20 51.26 -9.96 30.18
CA VAL A 20 51.14 -10.97 29.11
C VAL A 20 49.83 -11.72 29.27
N GLU A 21 49.53 -12.24 30.46
CA GLU A 21 48.32 -13.02 30.70
C GLU A 21 47.04 -12.21 30.46
N GLN A 22 46.97 -10.98 30.94
CA GLN A 22 45.78 -10.14 30.76
C GLN A 22 45.57 -9.69 29.32
N PHE A 23 46.63 -9.42 28.57
CA PHE A 23 46.54 -9.10 27.14
C PHE A 23 46.21 -10.34 26.30
N ARG A 24 46.81 -11.47 26.63
CA ARG A 24 46.49 -12.78 26.06
C ARG A 24 45.00 -13.07 26.22
N ASP A 25 44.48 -12.94 27.43
CA ASP A 25 43.07 -13.08 27.72
C ASP A 25 42.21 -12.05 26.98
N ALA A 26 42.63 -10.79 26.95
CA ALA A 26 41.85 -9.76 26.26
C ALA A 26 41.71 -10.06 24.75
N ILE A 27 42.77 -10.57 24.12
CA ILE A 27 42.79 -10.93 22.70
C ILE A 27 42.00 -12.23 22.46
N ARG A 28 42.24 -13.29 23.25
CA ARG A 28 41.50 -14.57 23.15
C ARG A 28 40.00 -14.41 23.34
N HIS A 29 39.61 -13.52 24.25
CA HIS A 29 38.22 -13.27 24.59
C HIS A 29 37.55 -12.23 23.69
N GLY A 30 38.24 -11.75 22.65
CA GLY A 30 37.72 -10.76 21.71
C GLY A 30 37.46 -9.38 22.33
N ARG A 31 37.95 -9.12 23.55
CA ARG A 31 37.93 -7.80 24.19
C ARG A 31 38.87 -6.84 23.45
N VAL A 32 39.95 -7.37 22.90
CA VAL A 32 40.77 -6.73 21.87
C VAL A 32 40.48 -7.45 20.57
N ALA A 33 39.81 -6.77 19.64
CA ALA A 33 39.45 -7.37 18.36
C ALA A 33 40.70 -7.63 17.50
N PRO A 34 40.68 -8.66 16.63
CA PRO A 34 41.75 -8.89 15.67
C PRO A 34 42.05 -7.63 14.84
N GLY A 35 43.33 -7.31 14.64
CA GLY A 35 43.79 -6.08 13.97
C GLY A 35 43.72 -4.81 14.82
N THR A 36 43.32 -4.88 16.09
CA THR A 36 43.29 -3.70 16.97
C THR A 36 44.69 -3.25 17.33
N ARG A 37 44.98 -1.96 17.14
CA ARG A 37 46.24 -1.33 17.56
C ARG A 37 46.32 -1.21 19.07
N LEU A 38 47.31 -1.84 19.70
CA LEU A 38 47.59 -1.75 21.13
C LEU A 38 48.22 -0.40 21.50
N PRO A 39 48.12 0.05 22.76
CA PRO A 39 48.78 1.27 23.22
C PRO A 39 50.31 1.17 23.04
N SER A 40 50.99 2.28 22.78
CA SER A 40 52.47 2.26 22.71
C SER A 40 53.07 1.87 24.06
N SER A 41 54.26 1.25 24.05
CA SER A 41 54.91 0.80 25.29
C SER A 41 55.16 1.93 26.30
N ARG A 42 55.43 3.17 25.81
CA ARG A 42 55.51 4.37 26.66
C ARG A 42 54.16 4.70 27.27
N ARG A 43 53.12 4.85 26.44
CA ARG A 43 51.78 5.24 26.89
C ARG A 43 51.18 4.23 27.88
N LEU A 44 51.42 2.94 27.68
CA LEU A 44 50.94 1.91 28.60
C LEU A 44 51.73 1.88 29.91
N ALA A 45 53.04 2.11 29.85
CA ALA A 45 53.87 2.22 31.05
C ALA A 45 53.48 3.44 31.90
N ASP A 46 53.26 4.59 31.26
CA ASP A 46 52.78 5.82 31.91
C ASP A 46 51.38 5.61 32.52
N GLN A 47 50.50 4.90 31.82
CA GLN A 47 49.15 4.60 32.31
C GLN A 47 49.15 3.68 33.54
N LEU A 48 50.09 2.72 33.60
CA LEU A 48 50.12 1.69 34.65
C LEU A 48 51.11 1.99 35.78
N ASP A 49 51.82 3.12 35.71
CA ASP A 49 52.89 3.51 36.65
C ASP A 49 53.93 2.40 36.87
N ILE A 50 54.49 1.90 35.75
CA ILE A 50 55.52 0.86 35.74
C ILE A 50 56.67 1.22 34.80
N ALA A 51 57.81 0.55 34.99
CA ALA A 51 58.93 0.71 34.08
C ALA A 51 58.55 0.32 32.64
N ARG A 52 58.92 1.16 31.66
CA ARG A 52 58.68 0.92 30.23
C ARG A 52 59.17 -0.44 29.76
N ASN A 53 60.31 -0.90 30.27
CA ASN A 53 60.90 -2.18 29.91
C ASN A 53 59.99 -3.38 30.28
N THR A 54 59.16 -3.25 31.31
CA THR A 54 58.16 -4.27 31.68
C THR A 54 57.11 -4.45 30.58
N VAL A 55 56.64 -3.34 29.98
CA VAL A 55 55.68 -3.38 28.87
C VAL A 55 56.33 -3.87 27.58
N VAL A 56 57.56 -3.42 27.29
CA VAL A 56 58.30 -3.87 26.10
C VAL A 56 58.46 -5.39 26.12
N ARG A 57 58.90 -5.96 27.25
CA ARG A 57 59.03 -7.42 27.42
C ARG A 57 57.70 -8.16 27.29
N ALA A 58 56.61 -7.57 27.77
CA ALA A 58 55.28 -8.18 27.64
C ALA A 58 54.83 -8.23 26.18
N TYR A 59 55.05 -7.16 25.41
CA TYR A 59 54.75 -7.15 23.97
C TYR A 59 55.65 -8.08 23.16
N GLU A 60 56.94 -8.14 23.46
CA GLU A 60 57.85 -9.10 22.83
C GLU A 60 57.40 -10.54 23.08
N THR A 61 56.97 -10.84 24.31
CA THR A 61 56.45 -12.17 24.67
C THR A 61 55.15 -12.49 23.93
N LEU A 62 54.21 -11.56 23.87
CA LEU A 62 52.96 -11.73 23.12
C LEU A 62 53.19 -11.84 21.61
N GLU A 63 54.24 -11.21 21.08
CA GLU A 63 54.63 -11.29 19.67
C GLU A 63 55.23 -12.66 19.35
N ILE A 64 56.13 -13.16 20.20
CA ILE A 64 56.69 -14.52 20.10
C ILE A 64 55.58 -15.58 20.18
N GLU A 65 54.60 -15.38 21.05
CA GLU A 65 53.45 -16.28 21.21
C GLU A 65 52.38 -16.14 20.11
N GLY A 66 52.55 -15.19 19.18
CA GLY A 66 51.65 -14.98 18.05
C GLY A 66 50.31 -14.34 18.42
N TYR A 67 50.19 -13.67 19.57
CA TYR A 67 49.00 -12.89 19.93
C TYR A 67 49.00 -11.49 19.33
N VAL A 68 50.18 -10.93 19.08
CA VAL A 68 50.36 -9.61 18.50
C VAL A 68 51.41 -9.64 17.39
N GLU A 69 51.35 -8.67 16.50
CA GLU A 69 52.35 -8.42 15.47
C GLU A 69 52.84 -6.98 15.55
N THR A 70 54.16 -6.79 15.51
CA THR A 70 54.76 -5.45 15.44
C THR A 70 54.93 -5.04 13.98
N ARG A 71 54.21 -4.00 13.57
CA ARG A 71 54.37 -3.38 12.26
C ARG A 71 55.32 -2.19 12.36
N ALA A 72 56.44 -2.22 11.63
CA ALA A 72 57.45 -1.17 11.64
C ALA A 72 56.84 0.22 11.42
N ALA A 73 57.22 1.19 12.25
CA ALA A 73 56.69 2.57 12.29
C ALA A 73 55.16 2.74 12.49
N SER A 74 54.41 1.64 12.66
CA SER A 74 52.95 1.63 12.78
C SER A 74 52.49 1.19 14.18
N GLY A 75 53.24 0.34 14.88
CA GLY A 75 52.99 -0.06 16.26
C GLY A 75 52.64 -1.53 16.41
N VAL A 76 52.08 -1.91 17.57
CA VAL A 76 51.75 -3.29 17.91
C VAL A 76 50.26 -3.52 17.68
N PHE A 77 49.89 -4.60 16.99
CA PHE A 77 48.51 -4.93 16.64
C PHE A 77 48.18 -6.35 17.11
N ALA A 78 46.95 -6.60 17.56
CA ALA A 78 46.49 -7.97 17.75
C ALA A 78 46.40 -8.68 16.40
N VAL A 79 46.85 -9.94 16.30
CA VAL A 79 46.85 -10.69 15.03
C VAL A 79 45.44 -10.94 14.49
N HIS A 80 45.31 -11.13 13.18
CA HIS A 80 44.02 -11.36 12.50
C HIS A 80 43.49 -12.80 12.66
N GLU A 81 44.39 -13.77 12.72
CA GLU A 81 44.08 -15.20 12.93
C GLU A 81 44.87 -15.70 14.14
N LEU A 82 44.15 -16.05 15.21
CA LEU A 82 44.71 -16.80 16.33
C LEU A 82 44.73 -18.29 15.95
N PRO A 83 45.76 -19.08 16.32
CA PRO A 83 45.74 -20.53 16.14
C PRO A 83 44.45 -21.18 16.67
N ASP A 84 43.85 -22.11 15.92
CA ASP A 84 42.56 -22.79 16.21
C ASP A 84 42.49 -23.50 17.57
N THR A 85 43.60 -23.66 18.30
CA THR A 85 43.65 -24.23 19.65
C THR A 85 43.38 -23.20 20.76
N LEU A 86 43.33 -21.90 20.45
CA LEU A 86 43.21 -20.80 21.41
C LEU A 86 41.81 -20.18 21.48
N ILE A 87 40.79 -20.95 21.04
CA ILE A 87 39.39 -20.56 20.90
C ILE A 87 38.82 -19.92 22.18
N ARG A 88 38.06 -18.84 21.93
CA ARG A 88 37.08 -18.10 22.76
C ARG A 88 36.73 -18.72 24.12
N PRO A 89 36.51 -17.89 25.16
CA PRO A 89 36.00 -18.42 26.41
C PRO A 89 34.60 -18.94 26.13
N ARG A 90 34.35 -20.18 26.54
CA ARG A 90 33.00 -20.65 26.73
C ARG A 90 32.39 -19.75 27.81
N ALA A 91 31.24 -19.13 27.55
CA ALA A 91 30.46 -18.50 28.60
C ALA A 91 30.42 -19.47 29.80
N ILE A 92 30.57 -18.97 31.03
CA ILE A 92 30.49 -19.81 32.23
C ILE A 92 29.22 -20.68 32.06
N PRO A 93 29.35 -22.01 31.91
CA PRO A 93 28.18 -22.84 31.70
C PRO A 93 27.24 -22.62 32.87
N ALA A 94 25.96 -22.38 32.59
CA ALA A 94 24.94 -22.21 33.63
C ALA A 94 24.93 -23.40 34.62
N ASP A 95 25.42 -24.57 34.17
CA ASP A 95 25.58 -25.81 34.93
C ASP A 95 26.75 -25.82 35.94
N THR A 96 27.51 -24.72 36.07
CA THR A 96 28.58 -24.62 37.10
C THR A 96 28.03 -24.39 38.51
N LEU A 97 26.77 -23.99 38.62
CA LEU A 97 26.03 -23.95 39.88
C LEU A 97 25.17 -25.22 39.98
N PRO A 98 25.08 -25.85 41.16
CA PRO A 98 24.07 -26.87 41.42
C PRO A 98 22.68 -26.37 40.98
N PRO A 99 21.84 -27.18 40.30
CA PRO A 99 20.50 -26.75 39.85
C PRO A 99 19.64 -26.17 40.99
N GLU A 100 19.91 -26.61 42.22
CA GLU A 100 19.24 -26.20 43.45
C GLU A 100 19.59 -24.78 43.92
N THR A 101 20.72 -24.21 43.49
CA THR A 101 21.16 -22.85 43.86
C THR A 101 20.95 -21.81 42.76
N ALA A 102 20.69 -22.25 41.52
CA ALA A 102 20.40 -21.38 40.39
C ALA A 102 18.98 -20.81 40.49
N ARG A 103 18.86 -19.54 40.88
CA ARG A 103 17.58 -18.81 40.77
C ARG A 103 17.38 -18.35 39.33
N PRO A 104 16.19 -18.54 38.73
CA PRO A 104 15.90 -17.95 37.44
C PRO A 104 15.98 -16.43 37.55
N MET A 105 16.51 -15.78 36.53
CA MET A 105 16.42 -14.33 36.43
C MET A 105 14.93 -13.92 36.45
N PRO A 106 14.57 -12.84 37.16
CA PRO A 106 13.19 -12.39 37.18
C PRO A 106 12.73 -12.09 35.75
N ALA A 107 11.55 -12.59 35.39
CA ALA A 107 10.91 -12.21 34.14
C ALA A 107 10.57 -10.71 34.17
N PRO A 108 10.69 -9.99 33.04
CA PRO A 108 10.26 -8.61 32.97
C PRO A 108 8.75 -8.52 33.28
N LEU A 109 8.36 -7.61 34.17
CA LEU A 109 6.97 -7.40 34.58
C LEU A 109 6.14 -6.59 33.55
N PHE A 110 6.78 -6.01 32.55
CA PHE A 110 6.11 -5.23 31.51
C PHE A 110 5.40 -6.15 30.50
N ALA A 111 4.07 -6.10 30.48
CA ALA A 111 3.24 -6.79 29.51
C ALA A 111 2.52 -5.77 28.62
N GLY A 112 2.97 -5.61 27.38
CA GLY A 112 2.42 -4.63 26.44
C GLY A 112 2.48 -5.09 24.99
N ARG A 113 1.64 -4.50 24.14
CA ARG A 113 1.62 -4.74 22.69
C ARG A 113 2.33 -3.59 21.97
N ALA A 114 3.09 -3.93 20.92
CA ALA A 114 3.75 -2.94 20.10
C ALA A 114 2.98 -2.71 18.79
N GLN A 115 2.86 -1.45 18.39
CA GLN A 115 2.40 -1.09 17.04
C GLN A 115 3.44 -1.47 15.98
N LYS A 116 2.98 -1.82 14.79
CA LYS A 116 3.84 -2.12 13.64
C LYS A 116 4.11 -0.90 12.77
N LEU A 117 4.60 0.19 13.37
CA LEU A 117 4.89 1.46 12.66
C LEU A 117 6.02 1.33 11.61
N VAL A 118 6.98 0.44 11.86
CA VAL A 118 8.08 0.10 10.94
C VAL A 118 7.73 -1.22 10.25
N ALA A 119 7.09 -1.15 9.08
CA ALA A 119 6.81 -2.38 8.34
C ALA A 119 8.10 -2.97 7.75
N GLN A 120 8.36 -4.23 8.07
CA GLN A 120 9.41 -5.03 7.46
C GLN A 120 9.09 -5.20 5.95
N ASN A 121 10.09 -5.02 5.09
CA ASN A 121 9.98 -5.14 3.62
C ASN A 121 9.22 -4.01 2.87
N ARG A 122 9.11 -2.79 3.41
CA ARG A 122 8.53 -1.64 2.67
C ARG A 122 9.20 -1.33 1.33
N GLY A 123 10.52 -1.56 1.22
CA GLY A 123 11.26 -1.36 -0.03
C GLY A 123 10.80 -2.24 -1.21
N ARG A 124 9.86 -3.16 -0.99
CA ARG A 124 9.27 -4.03 -2.02
C ARG A 124 7.96 -3.49 -2.60
N LEU A 125 7.37 -2.42 -2.04
CA LEU A 125 6.15 -1.79 -2.56
C LEU A 125 6.48 -0.75 -3.64
N SER A 126 5.70 -0.71 -4.72
CA SER A 126 5.80 0.34 -5.75
C SER A 126 5.00 1.58 -5.40
N PHE A 127 3.82 1.38 -4.80
CA PHE A 127 2.90 2.43 -4.36
C PHE A 127 2.45 2.07 -2.96
N ASP A 128 2.65 2.96 -2.00
CA ASP A 128 2.45 2.66 -0.58
C ASP A 128 1.59 3.74 0.06
N PHE A 129 0.31 3.40 0.26
CA PHE A 129 -0.72 4.25 0.85
C PHE A 129 -0.70 4.20 2.39
N PHE A 130 0.48 4.10 3.01
CA PHE A 130 0.59 4.07 4.47
C PHE A 130 0.13 5.40 5.08
N PRO A 131 -0.77 5.39 6.08
CA PRO A 131 -1.37 6.61 6.62
C PRO A 131 -0.37 7.52 7.34
N GLY A 132 -0.62 8.83 7.25
CA GLY A 132 0.08 9.84 8.04
C GLY A 132 1.59 9.94 7.80
N ARG A 133 2.08 9.56 6.61
CA ARG A 133 3.47 9.72 6.20
C ARG A 133 3.61 10.90 5.22
N PRO A 134 4.37 11.95 5.57
CA PRO A 134 4.67 13.00 4.60
C PRO A 134 5.68 12.52 3.55
N SER A 135 5.59 13.07 2.33
CA SER A 135 6.61 12.85 1.30
C SER A 135 7.96 13.44 1.71
N ALA A 136 9.02 12.62 1.64
CA ALA A 136 10.39 13.05 1.91
C ALA A 136 10.89 14.10 0.92
N SER A 137 10.37 14.11 -0.33
CA SER A 137 10.76 15.09 -1.34
C SER A 137 10.30 16.51 -1.02
N LEU A 138 9.27 16.65 -0.17
CA LEU A 138 8.73 17.94 0.26
C LEU A 138 9.47 18.50 1.47
N PHE A 139 10.37 17.74 2.10
CA PHE A 139 11.11 18.22 3.27
C PHE A 139 12.00 19.41 2.89
N PRO A 140 11.97 20.53 3.64
CA PRO A 140 12.70 21.75 3.31
C PRO A 140 14.18 21.65 3.71
N ILE A 141 14.92 20.66 3.17
CA ILE A 141 16.26 20.25 3.63
C ILE A 141 17.29 21.39 3.59
N LYS A 142 17.22 22.26 2.57
CA LYS A 142 18.13 23.40 2.43
C LYS A 142 17.92 24.42 3.54
N THR A 143 16.66 24.77 3.81
CA THR A 143 16.28 25.68 4.90
C THR A 143 16.64 25.07 6.25
N TRP A 144 16.30 23.79 6.47
CA TRP A 144 16.61 23.09 7.71
C TRP A 144 18.12 23.07 8.00
N ARG A 145 18.95 22.73 7.00
CA ARG A 145 20.42 22.76 7.12
C ARG A 145 20.94 24.13 7.54
N ARG A 146 20.45 25.21 6.90
CA ARG A 146 20.84 26.58 7.23
C ARG A 146 20.52 26.92 8.68
N LEU A 147 19.35 26.51 9.18
CA LEU A 147 18.93 26.75 10.56
C LEU A 147 19.75 25.96 11.58
N LEU A 148 20.08 24.70 11.29
CA LEU A 148 20.98 23.90 12.12
C LEU A 148 22.37 24.53 12.24
N LEU A 149 22.95 24.96 11.11
CA LEU A 149 24.25 25.64 11.10
C LEU A 149 24.18 26.96 11.88
N GLY A 150 23.11 27.74 11.70
CA GLY A 150 22.86 28.95 12.49
C GLY A 150 22.80 28.67 13.99
N ALA A 151 22.05 27.66 14.41
CA ALA A 151 21.97 27.25 15.81
C ALA A 151 23.35 26.88 16.38
N LEU A 152 24.13 26.06 15.66
CA LEU A 152 25.49 25.69 16.06
C LEU A 152 26.42 26.90 16.22
N SER A 153 26.32 27.89 15.32
CA SER A 153 27.13 29.11 15.42
C SER A 153 26.81 29.97 16.65
N HIS A 154 25.56 30.00 17.12
CA HIS A 154 25.14 30.87 18.23
C HIS A 154 25.13 30.16 19.59
N GLY A 155 24.77 28.88 19.65
CA GLY A 155 24.75 28.11 20.91
C GLY A 155 26.04 27.36 21.22
N GLY A 156 26.85 27.06 20.19
CA GLY A 156 28.19 26.52 20.32
C GLY A 156 28.30 25.24 21.18
N PRO A 157 29.48 24.99 21.79
CA PRO A 157 29.72 23.83 22.65
C PRO A 157 28.80 23.75 23.87
N ALA A 158 28.34 24.90 24.39
CA ALA A 158 27.49 24.95 25.58
C ALA A 158 26.13 24.27 25.36
N GLY A 159 25.50 24.48 24.20
CA GLY A 159 24.24 23.82 23.83
C GLY A 159 24.36 22.31 23.63
N LEU A 160 25.57 21.80 23.36
CA LEU A 160 25.83 20.36 23.18
C LEU A 160 26.28 19.66 24.46
N ALA A 161 26.90 20.39 25.39
CA ALA A 161 27.51 19.81 26.59
C ALA A 161 26.58 19.81 27.82
N HIS A 162 25.51 20.61 27.83
CA HIS A 162 24.65 20.78 29.00
C HIS A 162 23.25 20.20 28.79
N TYR A 163 22.66 19.65 29.86
CA TYR A 163 21.23 19.39 29.90
C TYR A 163 20.47 20.72 29.88
N SER A 164 19.39 20.76 29.09
CA SER A 164 18.45 21.88 29.06
C SER A 164 17.31 21.64 30.05
N ASP A 165 16.42 22.63 30.20
CA ASP A 165 15.13 22.45 30.89
C ASP A 165 14.43 21.16 30.37
N PRO A 166 14.05 20.20 31.23
CA PRO A 166 13.38 18.97 30.82
C PRO A 166 12.09 19.20 30.01
N THR A 167 11.44 20.35 30.20
CA THR A 167 10.24 20.74 29.44
C THR A 167 10.54 21.30 28.05
N GLY A 168 11.82 21.49 27.71
CA GLY A 168 12.28 21.98 26.42
C GLY A 168 12.64 23.46 26.40
N LEU A 169 13.26 23.89 25.30
CA LEU A 169 13.79 25.25 25.16
C LEU A 169 12.68 26.29 25.19
N PHE A 170 12.85 27.29 26.05
CA PHE A 170 11.89 28.39 26.21
C PHE A 170 11.59 29.10 24.88
N VAL A 171 12.59 29.27 24.02
CA VAL A 171 12.43 29.88 22.69
C VAL A 171 11.52 29.06 21.77
N LEU A 172 11.58 27.73 21.84
CA LEU A 172 10.68 26.86 21.08
C LEU A 172 9.28 26.88 21.68
N ARG A 173 9.17 26.77 23.01
CA ARG A 173 7.88 26.84 23.72
C ARG A 173 7.14 28.14 23.41
N SER A 174 7.85 29.27 23.40
CA SER A 174 7.30 30.57 23.03
C SER A 174 6.83 30.61 21.57
N ALA A 175 7.62 30.04 20.65
CA ALA A 175 7.23 29.97 19.24
C ALA A 175 5.97 29.09 19.04
N ILE A 176 5.85 27.99 19.78
CA ILE A 176 4.67 27.11 19.78
C ILE A 176 3.45 27.83 20.35
N ALA A 177 3.58 28.53 21.49
CA ALA A 177 2.47 29.29 22.09
C ALA A 177 1.87 30.30 21.09
N ASN A 178 2.73 31.07 20.41
CA ASN A 178 2.30 32.03 19.40
C ASN A 178 1.64 31.35 18.20
N TYR A 179 2.19 30.21 17.76
CA TYR A 179 1.61 29.41 16.68
C TYR A 179 0.21 28.89 17.01
N LEU A 180 0.04 28.33 18.21
CA LEU A 180 -1.21 27.74 18.67
C LEU A 180 -2.32 28.79 18.87
N SER A 181 -1.98 29.97 19.41
CA SER A 181 -2.94 31.06 19.57
C SER A 181 -3.57 31.44 18.23
N ALA A 182 -2.75 31.61 17.19
CA ALA A 182 -3.21 31.99 15.87
C ALA A 182 -3.94 30.87 15.11
N THR A 183 -3.55 29.61 15.32
CA THR A 183 -4.01 28.50 14.45
C THR A 183 -4.97 27.51 15.10
N ARG A 184 -5.08 27.51 16.43
CA ARG A 184 -5.95 26.61 17.23
C ARG A 184 -6.81 27.34 18.25
N GLY A 185 -6.57 28.64 18.45
CA GLY A 185 -7.25 29.44 19.47
C GLY A 185 -6.80 29.12 20.89
N ILE A 186 -5.70 28.38 21.07
CA ILE A 186 -5.17 28.02 22.38
C ILE A 186 -4.23 29.14 22.84
N VAL A 187 -4.65 29.85 23.88
CA VAL A 187 -3.82 30.85 24.56
C VAL A 187 -3.15 30.16 25.75
N ALA A 188 -1.86 29.86 25.63
CA ALA A 188 -1.09 29.18 26.66
C ALA A 188 0.17 29.97 27.02
N ASP A 189 0.51 30.01 28.31
CA ASP A 189 1.81 30.49 28.75
C ASP A 189 2.91 29.49 28.30
N PRO A 190 4.09 29.93 27.82
CA PRO A 190 5.17 29.02 27.44
C PRO A 190 5.63 28.07 28.56
N GLY A 191 5.39 28.43 29.83
CA GLY A 191 5.59 27.57 31.00
C GLY A 191 4.70 26.33 31.03
N GLN A 192 3.54 26.36 30.37
CA GLN A 192 2.60 25.24 30.25
C GLN A 192 2.91 24.30 29.07
N ILE A 193 3.91 24.62 28.27
CA ILE A 193 4.26 23.82 27.09
C ILE A 193 5.40 22.87 27.46
N VAL A 194 5.25 21.60 27.12
CA VAL A 194 6.29 20.57 27.32
C VAL A 194 6.64 19.98 25.96
N VAL A 195 7.90 20.11 25.54
CA VAL A 195 8.40 19.49 24.31
C VAL A 195 8.55 17.99 24.54
N VAL A 196 8.02 17.20 23.60
CA VAL A 196 8.06 15.73 23.64
C VAL A 196 8.56 15.17 22.31
N SER A 197 8.97 13.91 22.34
CA SER A 197 9.50 13.16 21.20
C SER A 197 8.37 12.61 20.33
N GLY A 198 7.42 13.48 19.97
CA GLY A 198 6.16 13.13 19.32
C GLY A 198 5.05 12.74 20.31
N ILE A 199 3.82 12.64 19.79
CA ILE A 199 2.58 12.41 20.57
C ILE A 199 2.66 11.16 21.45
N GLN A 200 3.28 10.08 20.99
CA GLN A 200 3.39 8.84 21.77
C GLN A 200 4.08 9.04 23.13
N GLU A 201 5.08 9.94 23.23
CA GLU A 201 5.67 10.27 24.52
C GLU A 201 4.67 11.04 25.41
N GLY A 202 3.89 11.95 24.83
CA GLY A 202 2.84 12.67 25.57
C GLY A 202 1.73 11.76 26.08
N ILE A 203 1.31 10.77 25.28
CA ILE A 203 0.38 9.71 25.70
C ILE A 203 0.98 8.90 26.86
N SER A 204 2.26 8.53 26.78
CA SER A 204 2.94 7.80 27.87
C SER A 204 3.02 8.62 29.16
N LEU A 205 3.32 9.91 29.07
CA LEU A 205 3.34 10.81 30.24
C LEU A 205 1.94 10.95 30.85
N ALA A 206 0.90 11.17 30.04
CA ALA A 206 -0.48 11.22 30.53
C ALA A 206 -0.90 9.90 31.18
N SER A 207 -0.57 8.77 30.55
CA SER A 207 -0.83 7.44 31.10
C SER A 207 -0.13 7.22 32.45
N GLN A 208 1.13 7.65 32.58
CA GLN A 208 1.89 7.52 33.84
C GLN A 208 1.28 8.35 34.98
N LEU A 209 0.67 9.49 34.66
CA LEU A 209 0.08 10.40 35.65
C LEU A 209 -1.30 9.93 36.14
N PHE A 210 -2.12 9.38 35.23
CA PHE A 210 -3.54 9.16 35.52
C PHE A 210 -3.95 7.68 35.60
N LEU A 211 -3.18 6.77 35.01
CA LEU A 211 -3.60 5.37 34.84
C LEU A 211 -2.77 4.41 35.69
N ARG A 212 -3.46 3.39 36.20
CA ARG A 212 -2.92 2.25 36.95
C ARG A 212 -3.91 1.09 36.85
N PRO A 213 -3.54 -0.13 37.28
CA PRO A 213 -4.45 -1.28 37.27
C PRO A 213 -5.82 -0.96 37.87
N GLY A 214 -6.88 -1.18 37.09
CA GLY A 214 -8.28 -0.98 37.51
C GLY A 214 -8.83 0.44 37.43
N VAL A 215 -8.04 1.43 37.00
CA VAL A 215 -8.57 2.78 36.71
C VAL A 215 -9.17 2.82 35.30
N ALA A 216 -10.36 3.40 35.16
CA ALA A 216 -11.05 3.51 33.89
C ALA A 216 -10.48 4.63 33.01
N ALA A 217 -10.28 4.33 31.73
CA ALA A 217 -9.91 5.27 30.68
C ALA A 217 -10.86 5.12 29.49
N ALA A 218 -11.47 6.21 29.07
CA ALA A 218 -12.34 6.23 27.90
C ALA A 218 -11.51 6.50 26.63
N ILE A 219 -11.85 5.81 25.54
CA ILE A 219 -11.21 5.97 24.23
C ILE A 219 -12.27 6.01 23.15
N GLU A 220 -12.03 6.77 22.09
CA GLU A 220 -12.78 6.62 20.84
C GLU A 220 -12.70 5.16 20.33
N ASN A 221 -13.77 4.69 19.68
CA ASN A 221 -13.80 3.38 19.04
C ASN A 221 -14.33 3.47 17.61
N PRO A 222 -13.48 3.20 16.59
CA PRO A 222 -12.04 2.90 16.68
C PRO A 222 -11.16 4.10 17.07
N CYS A 223 -9.93 3.87 17.54
CA CYS A 223 -8.93 4.91 17.82
C CYS A 223 -7.50 4.50 17.42
N TYR A 224 -6.51 5.35 17.72
CA TYR A 224 -5.11 5.05 17.52
C TYR A 224 -4.59 3.94 18.47
N GLN A 225 -3.95 2.91 17.92
CA GLN A 225 -3.36 1.81 18.69
C GLN A 225 -2.36 2.29 19.74
N GLY A 226 -1.69 3.42 19.51
CA GLY A 226 -0.72 3.95 20.46
C GLY A 226 -1.32 4.47 21.74
N ALA A 227 -2.53 5.01 21.69
CA ALA A 227 -3.28 5.35 22.89
C ALA A 227 -3.74 4.07 23.59
N ALA A 228 -4.49 3.22 22.88
CA ALA A 228 -5.06 1.99 23.44
C ALA A 228 -3.99 1.08 24.09
N PHE A 229 -2.90 0.77 23.38
CA PHE A 229 -1.88 -0.15 23.89
C PHE A 229 -1.07 0.45 25.04
N THR A 230 -0.89 1.77 25.09
CA THR A 230 -0.22 2.43 26.23
C THR A 230 -1.09 2.37 27.48
N PHE A 231 -2.39 2.62 27.34
CA PHE A 231 -3.33 2.56 28.46
C PHE A 231 -3.53 1.12 28.96
N GLU A 232 -3.61 0.15 28.05
CA GLU A 232 -3.61 -1.28 28.39
C GLU A 232 -2.34 -1.69 29.15
N ALA A 233 -1.17 -1.22 28.71
CA ALA A 233 0.10 -1.52 29.37
C ALA A 233 0.21 -0.92 30.79
N ALA A 234 -0.54 0.16 31.06
CA ALA A 234 -0.69 0.71 32.41
C ALA A 234 -1.72 -0.07 33.28
N GLY A 235 -2.42 -1.05 32.70
CA GLY A 235 -3.46 -1.85 33.37
C GLY A 235 -4.82 -1.16 33.45
N ALA A 236 -5.05 -0.10 32.67
CA ALA A 236 -6.33 0.62 32.69
C ALA A 236 -7.49 -0.26 32.18
N GLU A 237 -8.68 -0.04 32.74
CA GLU A 237 -9.94 -0.54 32.18
C GLU A 237 -10.33 0.37 31.00
N LEU A 238 -10.16 -0.13 29.77
CA LEU A 238 -10.52 0.62 28.56
C LEU A 238 -12.03 0.60 28.33
N LEU A 239 -12.62 1.79 28.24
CA LEU A 239 -14.03 2.01 27.92
C LEU A 239 -14.14 2.54 26.47
N PRO A 240 -14.47 1.68 25.49
CA PRO A 240 -14.61 2.10 24.09
C PRO A 240 -15.92 2.86 23.89
N ILE A 241 -15.82 4.09 23.38
CA ILE A 241 -16.98 4.95 23.07
C ILE A 241 -17.13 5.03 21.55
N PRO A 242 -18.30 4.70 20.98
CA PRO A 242 -18.48 4.69 19.54
C PRO A 242 -18.27 6.09 18.92
N VAL A 243 -17.83 6.10 17.67
CA VAL A 243 -17.75 7.30 16.83
C VAL A 243 -18.68 7.16 15.64
N ASP A 244 -19.32 8.25 15.24
CA ASP A 244 -20.12 8.36 14.02
C ASP A 244 -19.65 9.58 13.18
N GLU A 245 -20.49 10.03 12.24
CA GLU A 245 -20.17 11.13 11.32
C GLU A 245 -19.86 12.47 12.01
N ASP A 246 -20.33 12.66 13.25
CA ASP A 246 -20.10 13.83 14.08
C ASP A 246 -19.00 13.60 15.14
N GLY A 247 -18.26 12.50 15.05
CA GLY A 247 -17.17 12.13 15.97
C GLY A 247 -17.64 11.24 17.14
N LEU A 248 -16.99 11.34 18.30
CA LEU A 248 -17.35 10.59 19.50
C LEU A 248 -18.80 10.85 19.93
N VAL A 249 -19.57 9.79 20.18
CA VAL A 249 -20.98 9.88 20.62
C VAL A 249 -21.03 10.22 22.10
N ALA A 250 -21.16 11.51 22.43
CA ALA A 250 -21.10 12.01 23.80
C ALA A 250 -22.18 11.39 24.73
N ALA A 251 -23.33 11.00 24.19
CA ALA A 251 -24.42 10.36 24.95
C ALA A 251 -24.06 8.95 25.46
N GLU A 252 -23.06 8.30 24.88
CA GLU A 252 -22.57 6.97 25.27
C GLU A 252 -21.44 7.05 26.33
N LEU A 253 -21.08 8.27 26.76
CA LEU A 253 -20.10 8.45 27.83
C LEU A 253 -20.67 7.93 29.16
N PRO A 254 -19.89 7.18 29.94
CA PRO A 254 -20.41 6.50 31.11
C PRO A 254 -20.63 7.49 32.27
N GLU A 255 -21.65 7.20 33.09
CA GLU A 255 -21.95 7.93 34.33
C GLU A 255 -21.21 7.28 35.52
N ARG A 256 -19.87 7.23 35.45
CA ARG A 256 -18.96 6.78 36.52
C ARG A 256 -17.61 7.46 36.41
N ASP A 257 -16.78 7.32 37.43
CA ASP A 257 -15.42 7.86 37.46
C ASP A 257 -14.57 7.33 36.29
N VAL A 258 -14.07 8.26 35.47
CA VAL A 258 -13.12 8.03 34.37
C VAL A 258 -11.96 9.01 34.53
N ALA A 259 -10.73 8.52 34.61
CA ALA A 259 -9.58 9.38 34.88
C ALA A 259 -9.12 10.16 33.63
N LEU A 260 -9.26 9.56 32.45
CA LEU A 260 -8.72 10.09 31.21
C LEU A 260 -9.62 9.70 30.02
N LEU A 261 -9.91 10.65 29.12
CA LEU A 261 -10.61 10.43 27.85
C LEU A 261 -9.70 10.83 26.67
N TYR A 262 -9.38 9.90 25.78
CA TYR A 262 -8.58 10.16 24.56
C TYR A 262 -9.47 10.51 23.37
N LEU A 263 -9.13 11.62 22.69
CA LEU A 263 -9.92 12.22 21.61
C LEU A 263 -9.04 12.62 20.42
N THR A 264 -9.57 12.53 19.20
CA THR A 264 -8.97 13.09 17.98
C THR A 264 -9.95 14.05 17.27
N PRO A 265 -10.31 15.18 17.91
CA PRO A 265 -11.53 15.91 17.57
C PRO A 265 -11.46 16.67 16.24
N SER A 266 -10.27 17.09 15.81
CA SER A 266 -10.08 17.85 14.57
C SER A 266 -10.25 16.98 13.32
N HIS A 267 -9.80 15.73 13.41
CA HIS A 267 -9.85 14.75 12.34
C HIS A 267 -9.71 13.36 12.99
N GLN A 268 -10.81 12.63 13.11
CA GLN A 268 -10.86 11.42 13.92
C GLN A 268 -9.96 10.35 13.32
N TYR A 269 -9.08 9.73 14.11
CA TYR A 269 -8.27 8.62 13.61
C TYR A 269 -8.91 7.26 13.94
N PRO A 270 -9.27 6.42 12.95
CA PRO A 270 -8.99 6.53 11.52
C PRO A 270 -10.12 7.05 10.63
N THR A 271 -11.33 7.30 11.14
CA THR A 271 -12.53 7.55 10.31
C THR A 271 -12.51 8.87 9.54
N GLY A 272 -11.76 9.86 10.04
CA GLY A 272 -11.61 11.18 9.46
C GLY A 272 -12.78 12.13 9.71
N HIS A 273 -13.77 11.76 10.52
CA HIS A 273 -14.84 12.67 10.90
C HIS A 273 -14.34 13.79 11.81
N THR A 274 -14.93 14.97 11.73
CA THR A 274 -14.62 16.08 12.64
C THR A 274 -15.64 16.07 13.79
N LEU A 275 -15.16 16.10 15.04
CA LEU A 275 -16.03 16.20 16.20
C LEU A 275 -16.79 17.53 16.20
N SER A 276 -18.12 17.44 16.17
CA SER A 276 -19.00 18.60 16.06
C SER A 276 -18.87 19.57 17.25
N LEU A 277 -19.18 20.85 17.06
CA LEU A 277 -19.08 21.85 18.12
C LEU A 277 -20.00 21.55 19.31
N GLU A 278 -21.18 21.00 19.04
CA GLU A 278 -22.13 20.57 20.07
C GLU A 278 -21.53 19.47 20.95
N ARG A 279 -21.01 18.40 20.33
CA ARG A 279 -20.37 17.29 21.06
C ARG A 279 -19.13 17.72 21.82
N ARG A 280 -18.33 18.66 21.29
CA ARG A 280 -17.21 19.26 22.03
C ARG A 280 -17.68 19.87 23.37
N LYS A 281 -18.81 20.58 23.37
CA LYS A 281 -19.38 21.18 24.59
C LYS A 281 -19.89 20.11 25.55
N ASP A 282 -20.61 19.11 25.05
CA ASP A 282 -21.15 18.03 25.87
C ASP A 282 -20.04 17.23 26.55
N ILE A 283 -18.97 16.89 25.81
CA ILE A 283 -17.80 16.20 26.33
C ILE A 283 -17.09 17.02 27.41
N VAL A 284 -16.94 18.33 27.21
CA VAL A 284 -16.35 19.23 28.21
C VAL A 284 -17.19 19.29 29.48
N LEU A 285 -18.52 19.40 29.36
CA LEU A 285 -19.42 19.40 30.51
C LEU A 285 -19.37 18.07 31.26
N TRP A 286 -19.40 16.96 30.53
CA TRP A 286 -19.25 15.63 31.10
C TRP A 286 -17.91 15.46 31.82
N ALA A 287 -16.80 15.91 31.22
CA ALA A 287 -15.47 15.78 31.80
C ALA A 287 -15.33 16.54 33.12
N ARG A 288 -15.82 17.79 33.16
CA ARG A 288 -15.84 18.59 34.40
C ARG A 288 -16.73 17.97 35.48
N ARG A 289 -17.90 17.43 35.11
CA ARG A 289 -18.81 16.78 36.07
C ARG A 289 -18.21 15.53 36.69
N ASN A 290 -17.45 14.76 35.91
CA ASN A 290 -16.86 13.47 36.34
C ASN A 290 -15.40 13.59 36.82
N GLY A 291 -14.81 14.79 36.83
CA GLY A 291 -13.40 14.98 37.21
C GLY A 291 -12.41 14.31 36.25
N CYS A 292 -12.77 14.21 34.96
CA CYS A 292 -11.98 13.55 33.92
C CYS A 292 -11.06 14.55 33.21
N TYR A 293 -9.81 14.17 32.94
CA TYR A 293 -8.95 14.91 32.02
C TYR A 293 -9.16 14.47 30.57
N LEU A 294 -9.24 15.44 29.66
CA LEU A 294 -9.30 15.21 28.23
C LEU A 294 -7.88 15.16 27.65
N LEU A 295 -7.56 14.14 26.87
CA LEU A 295 -6.33 14.04 26.11
C LEU A 295 -6.65 14.25 24.63
N GLU A 296 -6.49 15.50 24.18
CA GLU A 296 -6.75 15.91 22.79
C GLU A 296 -5.51 15.64 21.94
N ASP A 297 -5.58 14.64 21.06
CA ASP A 297 -4.53 14.31 20.10
C ASP A 297 -4.77 15.03 18.76
N ASP A 298 -4.02 16.10 18.55
CA ASP A 298 -4.09 16.90 17.33
C ASP A 298 -2.89 16.63 16.40
N TYR A 299 -3.00 15.55 15.63
CA TYR A 299 -1.89 15.03 14.83
C TYR A 299 -1.78 15.63 13.42
N ASP A 300 -2.89 16.04 12.78
CA ASP A 300 -2.89 16.47 11.36
C ASP A 300 -3.81 17.67 11.01
N SER A 301 -4.37 18.38 11.99
CA SER A 301 -5.26 19.54 11.73
C SER A 301 -4.61 20.70 10.99
N ASP A 302 -3.28 20.71 10.85
CA ASP A 302 -2.58 21.61 9.95
C ASP A 302 -3.06 21.46 8.51
N PHE A 303 -3.70 20.36 8.14
CA PHE A 303 -4.09 20.03 6.77
C PHE A 303 -5.60 20.00 6.58
N ARG A 304 -6.27 21.14 6.73
CA ARG A 304 -7.68 21.26 6.33
C ARG A 304 -7.81 21.84 4.92
N TYR A 305 -8.66 21.25 4.09
CA TYR A 305 -8.85 21.67 2.71
C TYR A 305 -10.16 22.41 2.50
N GLU A 306 -11.17 22.13 3.34
CA GLU A 306 -12.53 22.66 3.22
C GLU A 306 -13.01 23.29 4.52
N GLY A 307 -13.64 24.45 4.40
CA GLY A 307 -14.16 25.22 5.52
C GLY A 307 -13.09 25.73 6.50
N SER A 308 -13.54 26.43 7.53
CA SER A 308 -12.68 26.86 8.64
C SER A 308 -12.52 25.73 9.66
N PRO A 309 -11.34 25.57 10.28
CA PRO A 309 -11.16 24.61 11.36
C PRO A 309 -12.00 25.01 12.58
N LEU A 310 -12.57 24.02 13.27
CA LEU A 310 -13.19 24.25 14.57
C LEU A 310 -12.12 24.53 15.63
N GLN A 311 -12.49 25.34 16.63
CA GLN A 311 -11.62 25.64 17.76
C GLN A 311 -11.30 24.37 18.56
N ALA A 312 -10.03 24.16 18.90
CA ALA A 312 -9.57 23.00 19.68
C ALA A 312 -10.32 22.86 21.01
N VAL A 313 -10.50 21.64 21.49
CA VAL A 313 -11.17 21.38 22.78
C VAL A 313 -10.39 22.04 23.93
N ALA A 314 -9.06 22.02 23.86
CA ALA A 314 -8.19 22.68 24.82
C ALA A 314 -8.35 24.20 24.89
N ALA A 315 -8.85 24.84 23.83
CA ALA A 315 -9.19 26.25 23.87
C ALA A 315 -10.57 26.51 24.52
N LEU A 316 -11.48 25.53 24.50
CA LEU A 316 -12.77 25.58 25.19
C LEU A 316 -12.66 25.23 26.68
N ALA A 317 -11.74 24.32 27.02
CA ALA A 317 -11.55 23.80 28.37
C ALA A 317 -10.06 23.65 28.73
N PRO A 318 -9.32 24.77 28.84
CA PRO A 318 -7.88 24.76 29.16
C PRO A 318 -7.58 24.24 30.59
N ASP A 319 -8.57 24.21 31.47
CA ASP A 319 -8.50 23.73 32.85
C ASP A 319 -8.41 22.19 32.95
N CYS A 320 -9.03 21.45 32.02
CA CYS A 320 -9.13 19.99 32.08
C CYS A 320 -8.69 19.28 30.80
N THR A 321 -8.07 19.97 29.85
CA THR A 321 -7.59 19.36 28.59
C THR A 321 -6.08 19.42 28.48
N ILE A 322 -5.46 18.27 28.23
CA ILE A 322 -4.07 18.11 27.83
C ILE A 322 -4.05 18.02 26.31
N TYR A 323 -3.54 19.06 25.65
CA TYR A 323 -3.42 19.11 24.19
C TYR A 323 -2.11 18.50 23.74
N LEU A 324 -2.14 17.58 22.78
CA LEU A 324 -0.97 17.00 22.15
C LEU A 324 -0.87 17.49 20.70
N GLY A 325 0.28 18.04 20.34
CA GLY A 325 0.60 18.42 18.97
C GLY A 325 1.87 17.75 18.46
N THR A 326 2.00 17.64 17.14
CA THR A 326 3.20 17.04 16.52
C THR A 326 3.68 17.80 15.28
N PHE A 327 4.99 17.71 15.04
CA PHE A 327 5.60 18.12 13.78
C PHE A 327 5.86 16.94 12.84
N SER A 328 5.51 15.71 13.25
CA SER A 328 5.78 14.49 12.49
C SER A 328 5.06 14.47 11.14
N LYS A 329 3.89 15.10 11.06
CA LYS A 329 3.05 15.14 9.87
C LYS A 329 3.43 16.28 8.91
N SER A 330 3.99 17.37 9.42
CA SER A 330 4.45 18.52 8.63
C SER A 330 5.92 18.46 8.22
N LEU A 331 6.78 17.86 9.05
CA LEU A 331 8.24 17.82 8.83
C LEU A 331 8.80 16.39 8.75
N GLY A 332 8.09 15.40 9.27
CA GLY A 332 8.51 14.01 9.23
C GLY A 332 8.89 13.45 10.60
N ALA A 333 8.55 12.19 10.81
CA ALA A 333 8.74 11.49 12.08
C ALA A 333 10.22 11.29 12.48
N GLY A 334 11.18 11.55 11.59
CA GLY A 334 12.62 11.41 11.88
C GLY A 334 13.16 12.46 12.86
N LEU A 335 12.52 13.63 12.97
CA LEU A 335 12.94 14.69 13.90
C LEU A 335 12.57 14.39 15.35
N ARG A 336 11.56 13.54 15.59
CA ARG A 336 11.03 13.23 16.92
C ARG A 336 10.75 14.49 17.75
N LEU A 337 9.93 15.39 17.21
CA LEU A 337 9.47 16.60 17.90
C LEU A 337 7.95 16.70 17.88
N GLY A 338 7.40 17.00 19.05
CA GLY A 338 6.01 17.32 19.33
C GLY A 338 5.95 18.12 20.63
N TYR A 339 4.75 18.40 21.10
CA TYR A 339 4.55 19.19 22.31
C TYR A 339 3.24 18.82 23.00
N MET A 340 3.20 19.09 24.29
CA MET A 340 2.01 19.06 25.13
C MET A 340 1.71 20.46 25.62
N VAL A 341 0.45 20.88 25.62
CA VAL A 341 -0.02 22.02 26.43
C VAL A 341 -0.75 21.43 27.63
N VAL A 342 -0.26 21.72 28.82
CA VAL A 342 -0.77 21.12 30.05
C VAL A 342 -1.51 22.16 30.91
N PRO A 343 -2.61 21.78 31.57
CA PRO A 343 -3.24 22.61 32.59
C PRO A 343 -2.22 23.07 33.65
N PRO A 344 -2.29 24.32 34.14
CA PRO A 344 -1.27 24.88 35.04
C PRO A 344 -1.00 24.02 36.28
N GLN A 345 -2.04 23.38 36.83
CA GLN A 345 -1.94 22.52 38.00
C GLN A 345 -1.20 21.19 37.78
N LEU A 346 -0.93 20.81 36.51
CA LEU A 346 -0.25 19.56 36.17
C LEU A 346 1.22 19.74 35.79
N ILE A 347 1.71 20.98 35.64
CA ILE A 347 3.03 21.24 35.04
C ILE A 347 4.18 20.59 35.82
N ASP A 348 4.16 20.66 37.15
CA ASP A 348 5.22 20.11 38.00
C ASP A 348 5.25 18.57 37.98
N ALA A 349 4.06 17.95 37.94
CA ALA A 349 3.94 16.50 37.82
C ALA A 349 4.45 16.00 36.46
N VAL A 350 4.06 16.68 35.37
CA VAL A 350 4.52 16.37 34.01
C VAL A 350 6.03 16.59 33.88
N ARG A 351 6.57 17.69 34.44
CA ARG A 351 8.01 17.97 34.46
C ARG A 351 8.77 16.86 35.17
N THR A 352 8.32 16.45 36.36
CA THR A 352 8.93 15.35 37.11
C THR A 352 8.91 14.05 36.30
N ALA A 353 7.77 13.68 35.71
CA ALA A 353 7.64 12.49 34.89
C ALA A 353 8.58 12.52 33.67
N LYS A 354 8.68 13.68 32.99
CA LYS A 354 9.58 13.90 31.85
C LYS A 354 11.06 13.79 32.24
N THR A 355 11.45 14.34 33.40
CA THR A 355 12.79 14.18 33.96
C THR A 355 13.15 12.71 34.20
N LEU A 356 12.23 11.95 34.78
CA LEU A 356 12.42 10.51 35.02
C LEU A 356 12.46 9.70 33.72
N LEU A 357 11.73 10.13 32.68
CA LEU A 357 11.64 9.41 31.41
C LEU A 357 12.89 9.56 30.54
N ASN A 358 13.35 10.80 30.30
CA ASN A 358 14.50 11.04 29.42
C ASN A 358 15.24 12.37 29.66
N ASN A 359 14.82 13.18 30.64
CA ASN A 359 15.47 14.43 30.99
C ASN A 359 15.56 15.47 29.84
N GLY A 360 14.59 15.44 28.91
CA GLY A 360 14.42 16.46 27.87
C GLY A 360 14.59 15.94 26.44
N ASN A 361 14.72 16.88 25.50
CA ASN A 361 14.89 16.62 24.07
C ASN A 361 16.20 17.24 23.56
N PRO A 362 16.75 16.76 22.43
CA PRO A 362 17.94 17.35 21.81
C PRO A 362 17.80 18.86 21.57
N TRP A 363 18.78 19.64 22.00
CA TRP A 363 18.75 21.11 21.94
C TRP A 363 18.76 21.64 20.49
N LEU A 364 19.56 21.02 19.62
CA LEU A 364 19.85 21.56 18.30
C LEU A 364 18.60 21.62 17.40
N GLU A 365 17.85 20.53 17.34
CA GLU A 365 16.61 20.44 16.56
C GLU A 365 15.53 21.37 17.11
N GLN A 366 15.47 21.55 18.43
CA GLN A 366 14.55 22.50 19.06
C GLN A 366 14.88 23.95 18.69
N SER A 367 16.16 24.32 18.72
CA SER A 367 16.63 25.65 18.34
C SER A 367 16.33 25.95 16.87
N ALA A 368 16.64 25.00 15.98
CA ALA A 368 16.35 25.14 14.55
C ALA A 368 14.84 25.24 14.27
N LEU A 369 14.00 24.46 14.97
CA LEU A 369 12.55 24.51 14.81
C LEU A 369 11.97 25.84 15.33
N ALA A 370 12.46 26.37 16.45
CA ALA A 370 12.02 27.65 16.99
C ALA A 370 12.20 28.77 15.96
N GLU A 371 13.37 28.82 15.32
CA GLU A 371 13.65 29.81 14.28
C GLU A 371 12.89 29.53 12.97
N PHE A 372 12.64 28.26 12.64
CA PHE A 372 11.82 27.90 11.48
C PHE A 372 10.39 28.43 11.62
N ILE A 373 9.82 28.37 12.83
CA ILE A 373 8.51 28.93 13.16
C ILE A 373 8.56 30.45 13.16
N ARG A 374 9.48 31.06 13.92
CA ARG A 374 9.59 32.53 14.09
C ARG A 374 9.82 33.28 12.79
N SER A 375 10.62 32.72 11.88
CA SER A 375 10.91 33.33 10.57
C SER A 375 9.73 33.27 9.59
N GLY A 376 8.61 32.62 9.93
CA GLY A 376 7.49 32.37 9.03
C GLY A 376 7.75 31.27 7.99
N SER A 377 8.96 30.71 7.95
CA SER A 377 9.34 29.66 7.01
C SER A 377 8.51 28.38 7.18
N TYR A 378 8.09 28.07 8.42
CA TYR A 378 7.18 26.97 8.72
C TYR A 378 5.78 27.18 8.13
N ALA A 379 5.20 28.38 8.30
CA ALA A 379 3.89 28.71 7.73
C ALA A 379 3.91 28.62 6.20
N ALA A 380 4.95 29.15 5.56
CA ALA A 380 5.15 29.02 4.11
C ALA A 380 5.29 27.56 3.66
N HIS A 381 5.91 26.72 4.49
CA HIS A 381 6.03 25.28 4.25
C HIS A 381 4.67 24.57 4.34
N LEU A 382 3.88 24.85 5.39
CA LEU A 382 2.53 24.30 5.53
C LEU A 382 1.62 24.67 4.36
N MET A 383 1.68 25.91 3.86
CA MET A 383 0.90 26.31 2.67
C MET A 383 1.24 25.46 1.44
N ARG A 384 2.53 25.17 1.20
CA ARG A 384 2.94 24.29 0.09
C ARG A 384 2.45 22.86 0.27
N LEU A 385 2.56 22.32 1.49
CA LEU A 385 2.06 20.98 1.80
C LEU A 385 0.55 20.87 1.60
N ARG A 386 -0.24 21.85 2.08
CA ARG A 386 -1.70 21.86 1.91
C ARG A 386 -2.11 21.77 0.45
N THR A 387 -1.47 22.54 -0.43
CA THR A 387 -1.76 22.50 -1.87
C THR A 387 -1.47 21.13 -2.46
N GLN A 388 -0.28 20.56 -2.18
CA GLN A 388 0.09 19.25 -2.72
C GLN A 388 -0.79 18.13 -2.18
N TYR A 389 -1.11 18.15 -0.89
CA TYR A 389 -1.91 17.11 -0.26
C TYR A 389 -3.37 17.16 -0.67
N ARG A 390 -3.93 18.37 -0.91
CA ARG A 390 -5.25 18.54 -1.51
C ARG A 390 -5.32 17.90 -2.89
N GLU A 391 -4.34 18.18 -3.76
CA GLU A 391 -4.26 17.58 -5.10
C GLU A 391 -4.14 16.05 -5.03
N SER A 392 -3.28 15.52 -4.16
CA SER A 392 -3.13 14.07 -3.96
C SER A 392 -4.43 13.42 -3.44
N ARG A 393 -5.16 14.08 -2.53
CA ARG A 393 -6.48 13.64 -2.06
C ARG A 393 -7.47 13.59 -3.22
N ASP A 394 -7.60 14.68 -3.98
CA ASP A 394 -8.56 14.77 -5.09
C ASP A 394 -8.33 13.66 -6.10
N VAL A 395 -7.08 13.43 -6.46
CA VAL A 395 -6.71 12.37 -7.40
C VAL A 395 -6.98 10.98 -6.83
N LEU A 396 -6.82 10.77 -5.52
CA LEU A 396 -7.19 9.51 -4.88
C LEU A 396 -8.71 9.27 -4.95
N VAL A 397 -9.53 10.28 -4.63
CA VAL A 397 -10.99 10.19 -4.72
C VAL A 397 -11.42 9.84 -6.16
N HIS A 398 -10.95 10.61 -7.14
CA HIS A 398 -11.29 10.39 -8.55
C HIS A 398 -10.78 9.03 -9.07
N ALA A 399 -9.59 8.59 -8.65
CA ALA A 399 -9.06 7.29 -9.05
C ALA A 399 -9.89 6.14 -8.45
N LEU A 400 -10.30 6.24 -7.18
CA LEU A 400 -11.18 5.25 -6.55
C LEU A 400 -12.53 5.21 -7.28
N GLN A 401 -13.16 6.36 -7.52
CA GLN A 401 -14.42 6.44 -8.25
C GLN A 401 -14.33 5.84 -9.65
N ARG A 402 -13.27 6.17 -10.39
CA ARG A 402 -13.02 5.66 -11.75
C ARG A 402 -12.87 4.15 -11.82
N HIS A 403 -12.26 3.53 -10.81
CA HIS A 403 -11.88 2.12 -10.82
C HIS A 403 -12.83 1.21 -10.03
N PHE A 404 -13.54 1.76 -9.05
CA PHE A 404 -14.40 1.06 -8.12
C PHE A 404 -15.84 1.59 -8.06
N GLY A 405 -16.20 2.57 -8.92
CA GLY A 405 -17.58 3.05 -9.07
C GLY A 405 -18.00 4.02 -7.97
N ASP A 406 -19.23 3.89 -7.49
CA ASP A 406 -19.73 4.64 -6.34
C ASP A 406 -18.99 4.16 -5.09
N VAL A 407 -18.14 5.00 -4.50
CA VAL A 407 -17.28 4.67 -3.37
C VAL A 407 -17.71 5.45 -2.14
N GLU A 408 -17.80 4.76 -1.02
CA GLU A 408 -18.08 5.36 0.28
C GLU A 408 -16.75 5.73 0.95
N LEU A 409 -16.55 7.02 1.13
CA LEU A 409 -15.33 7.62 1.68
C LEU A 409 -15.66 8.50 2.88
N SER A 410 -14.75 8.55 3.85
CA SER A 410 -14.79 9.51 4.94
C SER A 410 -13.39 10.10 5.19
N GLY A 411 -13.34 11.30 5.78
CA GLY A 411 -12.10 12.04 6.00
C GLY A 411 -11.65 12.93 4.83
N GLU A 412 -12.52 13.23 3.87
CA GLU A 412 -12.15 14.01 2.68
C GLU A 412 -11.85 15.49 2.98
N THR A 413 -12.37 16.01 4.09
CA THR A 413 -12.27 17.44 4.45
C THR A 413 -10.88 17.88 4.89
N GLY A 414 -10.00 16.94 5.28
CA GLY A 414 -8.66 17.25 5.77
C GLY A 414 -7.78 16.05 6.08
N GLY A 415 -6.65 16.32 6.74
CA GLY A 415 -5.70 15.34 7.22
C GLY A 415 -4.72 14.82 6.18
N LEU A 416 -4.30 13.57 6.33
CA LEU A 416 -3.30 12.91 5.47
C LEU A 416 -3.71 11.51 5.00
N HIS A 417 -4.94 11.10 5.34
CA HIS A 417 -5.52 9.81 4.98
C HIS A 417 -7.02 9.96 4.81
N MET A 418 -7.62 9.01 4.09
CA MET A 418 -9.07 8.82 4.06
C MET A 418 -9.37 7.38 4.46
N LEU A 419 -10.58 7.14 4.93
CA LEU A 419 -11.11 5.80 5.13
C LEU A 419 -11.98 5.45 3.92
N TRP A 420 -11.66 4.34 3.29
CA TRP A 420 -12.45 3.77 2.22
C TRP A 420 -13.24 2.57 2.74
N GLN A 421 -14.57 2.71 2.73
CA GLN A 421 -15.47 1.60 2.99
C GLN A 421 -15.64 0.80 1.71
N LEU A 422 -15.16 -0.43 1.74
CA LEU A 422 -15.07 -1.28 0.57
C LEU A 422 -16.47 -1.57 0.02
N PRO A 423 -16.72 -1.31 -1.27
CA PRO A 423 -17.99 -1.62 -1.90
C PRO A 423 -18.15 -3.14 -2.04
N GLN A 424 -19.38 -3.60 -2.03
CA GLN A 424 -19.69 -5.02 -2.14
C GLN A 424 -19.14 -5.62 -3.45
N GLY A 425 -18.78 -6.90 -3.43
CA GLY A 425 -18.08 -7.56 -4.54
C GLY A 425 -16.57 -7.34 -4.58
N VAL A 426 -16.03 -6.41 -3.79
CA VAL A 426 -14.59 -6.33 -3.49
C VAL A 426 -14.27 -7.24 -2.30
N PRO A 427 -13.13 -7.95 -2.28
CA PRO A 427 -12.69 -8.74 -1.12
C PRO A 427 -12.65 -7.98 0.19
N GLU A 428 -12.88 -8.67 1.31
CA GLU A 428 -12.69 -8.10 2.65
C GLU A 428 -11.28 -7.51 2.82
N ALA A 429 -11.15 -6.53 3.72
CA ALA A 429 -9.98 -5.69 3.86
C ALA A 429 -8.66 -6.49 3.96
N ASN A 430 -8.62 -7.56 4.76
CA ASN A 430 -7.42 -8.38 4.94
C ASN A 430 -7.06 -9.19 3.68
N VAL A 431 -8.06 -9.64 2.92
CA VAL A 431 -7.85 -10.36 1.65
C VAL A 431 -7.37 -9.37 0.60
N LEU A 432 -8.00 -8.19 0.53
CA LEU A 432 -7.61 -7.13 -0.38
C LEU A 432 -6.18 -6.65 -0.09
N GLU A 433 -5.78 -6.49 1.17
CA GLU A 433 -4.40 -6.17 1.55
C GLU A 433 -3.41 -7.20 1.00
N ALA A 434 -3.71 -8.49 1.15
CA ALA A 434 -2.83 -9.55 0.65
C ALA A 434 -2.72 -9.53 -0.89
N LEU A 435 -3.82 -9.27 -1.60
CA LEU A 435 -3.85 -9.14 -3.06
C LEU A 435 -3.08 -7.90 -3.53
N ALA A 436 -3.35 -6.74 -2.93
CA ALA A 436 -2.67 -5.49 -3.19
C ALA A 436 -1.15 -5.64 -2.99
N ARG A 437 -0.74 -6.30 -1.90
CA ARG A 437 0.67 -6.54 -1.60
C ARG A 437 1.37 -7.40 -2.64
N LYS A 438 0.70 -8.43 -3.19
CA LYS A 438 1.21 -9.22 -4.33
C LYS A 438 1.38 -8.35 -5.59
N ALA A 439 0.51 -7.37 -5.77
CA ALA A 439 0.61 -6.36 -6.82
C ALA A 439 1.57 -5.20 -6.47
N ARG A 440 2.29 -5.27 -5.35
CA ARG A 440 3.19 -4.23 -4.83
C ARG A 440 2.49 -2.89 -4.54
N VAL A 441 1.23 -2.94 -4.15
CA VAL A 441 0.44 -1.82 -3.64
C VAL A 441 0.24 -2.02 -2.14
N GLY A 442 0.66 -1.05 -1.33
CA GLY A 442 0.41 -1.05 0.11
C GLY A 442 -0.90 -0.34 0.41
N ILE A 443 -1.90 -1.08 0.88
CA ILE A 443 -3.15 -0.56 1.46
C ILE A 443 -3.30 -1.18 2.85
N TYR A 444 -4.08 -0.55 3.72
CA TYR A 444 -4.03 -0.89 5.14
C TYR A 444 -5.43 -1.05 5.74
N PRO A 445 -5.84 -2.28 6.11
CA PRO A 445 -6.95 -2.49 7.04
C PRO A 445 -6.70 -1.72 8.34
N LEU A 446 -7.75 -1.44 9.12
CA LEU A 446 -7.66 -0.66 10.37
C LEU A 446 -6.46 -1.05 11.24
N ALA A 447 -6.36 -2.34 11.60
CA ALA A 447 -5.28 -2.83 12.46
C ALA A 447 -3.87 -2.67 11.85
N ALA A 448 -3.72 -2.86 10.54
CA ALA A 448 -2.45 -2.68 9.84
C ALA A 448 -2.10 -1.20 9.63
N GLY A 449 -3.12 -0.34 9.56
CA GLY A 449 -2.99 1.12 9.51
C GLY A 449 -2.56 1.73 10.84
N GLY A 450 -2.73 1.00 11.95
CA GLY A 450 -2.43 1.47 13.31
C GLY A 450 -3.68 1.87 14.11
N ALA A 451 -4.88 1.46 13.67
CA ALA A 451 -6.12 1.67 14.41
C ALA A 451 -6.48 0.46 15.28
N TYR A 452 -7.09 0.73 16.42
CA TYR A 452 -7.63 -0.22 17.38
C TYR A 452 -9.15 -0.12 17.34
N ASP A 453 -9.81 -1.25 17.14
CA ASP A 453 -11.26 -1.39 17.21
C ASP A 453 -11.58 -2.49 18.24
N ALA A 454 -12.11 -2.09 19.38
CA ALA A 454 -12.51 -3.00 20.46
C ALA A 454 -13.74 -3.83 20.07
N LEU A 455 -14.63 -3.28 19.23
CA LEU A 455 -15.90 -3.90 18.86
C LEU A 455 -15.77 -4.89 17.68
N SER A 456 -14.67 -4.80 16.92
CA SER A 456 -14.41 -5.65 15.74
C SER A 456 -15.59 -5.70 14.75
N GLY A 457 -16.16 -4.52 14.47
CA GLY A 457 -17.40 -4.37 13.70
C GLY A 457 -17.23 -4.51 12.18
N THR A 458 -18.25 -4.08 11.43
CA THR A 458 -18.22 -4.05 9.96
C THR A 458 -17.04 -3.26 9.42
N LEU A 459 -16.71 -2.14 10.07
CA LEU A 459 -15.59 -1.29 9.69
C LEU A 459 -14.24 -2.03 9.76
N THR A 460 -14.03 -2.93 10.73
CA THR A 460 -12.82 -3.75 10.81
C THR A 460 -12.69 -4.71 9.61
N ARG A 461 -13.80 -5.23 9.09
CA ARG A 461 -13.81 -6.16 7.95
C ARG A 461 -13.77 -5.46 6.59
N ARG A 462 -14.33 -4.25 6.51
CA ARG A 462 -14.62 -3.55 5.24
C ARG A 462 -13.96 -2.18 5.14
N GLY A 463 -13.21 -1.72 6.13
CA GLY A 463 -12.51 -0.44 6.12
C GLY A 463 -11.05 -0.57 5.71
N ILE A 464 -10.63 0.26 4.75
CA ILE A 464 -9.24 0.45 4.36
C ILE A 464 -8.84 1.90 4.60
N VAL A 465 -7.77 2.11 5.37
CA VAL A 465 -7.15 3.42 5.56
C VAL A 465 -6.14 3.66 4.44
N LEU A 466 -6.32 4.75 3.70
CA LEU A 466 -5.48 5.13 2.56
C LEU A 466 -4.78 6.46 2.84
N GLY A 467 -3.48 6.41 3.12
CA GLY A 467 -2.63 7.60 3.19
C GLY A 467 -2.22 8.09 1.80
N TYR A 468 -2.43 9.36 1.51
CA TYR A 468 -2.08 9.96 0.21
C TYR A 468 -0.86 10.89 0.26
N ALA A 469 -0.47 11.36 1.45
CA ALA A 469 0.53 12.42 1.63
C ALA A 469 1.97 12.08 1.17
N SER A 470 2.31 10.80 1.05
CA SER A 470 3.65 10.37 0.60
C SER A 470 3.75 10.05 -0.89
N LEU A 471 2.63 10.13 -1.62
CA LEU A 471 2.54 9.74 -3.02
C LEU A 471 2.25 10.98 -3.90
N THR A 472 2.82 10.97 -5.10
CA THR A 472 2.45 11.95 -6.13
C THR A 472 1.10 11.57 -6.76
N PRO A 473 0.36 12.52 -7.34
CA PRO A 473 -0.87 12.26 -8.10
C PRO A 473 -0.76 11.07 -9.07
N ARG A 474 0.30 11.06 -9.88
CA ARG A 474 0.55 9.97 -10.84
C ARG A 474 0.76 8.61 -10.16
N GLN A 475 1.45 8.57 -9.02
CA GLN A 475 1.65 7.33 -8.26
C GLN A 475 0.33 6.82 -7.67
N ILE A 476 -0.55 7.73 -7.24
CA ILE A 476 -1.88 7.40 -6.74
C ILE A 476 -2.71 6.76 -7.84
N GLU A 477 -2.84 7.39 -9.01
CA GLU A 477 -3.57 6.84 -10.16
C GLU A 477 -3.07 5.45 -10.54
N GLN A 478 -1.74 5.30 -10.67
CA GLN A 478 -1.13 4.02 -11.02
C GLN A 478 -1.33 2.95 -9.93
N GLY A 479 -1.29 3.35 -8.66
CA GLY A 479 -1.52 2.47 -7.52
C GLY A 479 -2.95 1.94 -7.47
N ILE A 480 -3.95 2.82 -7.63
CA ILE A 480 -5.36 2.45 -7.62
C ILE A 480 -5.75 1.65 -8.88
N ALA A 481 -5.23 2.03 -10.05
CA ALA A 481 -5.42 1.26 -11.27
C ALA A 481 -4.89 -0.17 -11.12
N ARG A 482 -3.67 -0.31 -10.58
CA ARG A 482 -3.07 -1.63 -10.33
C ARG A 482 -3.82 -2.43 -9.27
N LEU A 483 -4.36 -1.76 -8.24
CA LEU A 483 -5.21 -2.40 -7.24
C LEU A 483 -6.47 -2.98 -7.89
N SER A 484 -7.15 -2.20 -8.74
CA SER A 484 -8.31 -2.68 -9.50
C SER A 484 -7.95 -3.87 -10.38
N ASP A 485 -6.84 -3.79 -11.12
CA ASP A 485 -6.39 -4.90 -11.97
C ASP A 485 -6.14 -6.19 -11.16
N ALA A 486 -5.55 -6.08 -9.97
CA ALA A 486 -5.30 -7.23 -9.11
C ALA A 486 -6.60 -7.87 -8.58
N VAL A 487 -7.60 -7.05 -8.26
CA VAL A 487 -8.94 -7.52 -7.90
C VAL A 487 -9.59 -8.22 -9.10
N ASP A 488 -9.56 -7.57 -10.26
CA ASP A 488 -10.18 -8.07 -11.49
C ASP A 488 -9.53 -9.37 -11.97
N ASP A 489 -8.21 -9.54 -11.83
CA ASP A 489 -7.48 -10.76 -12.18
C ASP A 489 -7.81 -11.90 -11.19
N THR A 490 -7.95 -11.61 -9.89
CA THR A 490 -8.31 -12.63 -8.88
C THR A 490 -9.72 -13.17 -9.10
N LEU A 491 -10.67 -12.29 -9.46
CA LEU A 491 -12.02 -12.69 -9.84
C LEU A 491 -12.02 -13.60 -11.07
N ASP A 492 -11.04 -13.48 -11.98
CA ASP A 492 -10.98 -14.24 -13.23
C ASP A 492 -10.38 -15.65 -13.06
N ASP A 493 -9.43 -15.79 -12.13
CA ASP A 493 -8.61 -17.00 -11.93
C ASP A 493 -9.23 -18.03 -10.98
N GLN A 494 -10.17 -17.65 -10.11
CA GLN A 494 -10.79 -18.56 -9.13
C GLN A 494 -12.33 -18.47 -9.08
N PRO A 495 -13.06 -19.33 -9.81
CA PRO A 495 -14.53 -19.36 -9.79
C PRO A 495 -15.14 -19.57 -8.39
N GLY A 496 -14.44 -20.30 -7.50
CA GLY A 496 -14.86 -20.54 -6.11
C GLY A 496 -14.48 -19.44 -5.11
N PHE A 497 -13.75 -18.39 -5.54
CA PHE A 497 -13.41 -17.25 -4.69
C PHE A 497 -14.61 -16.31 -4.50
N VAL A 498 -15.50 -16.21 -5.50
CA VAL A 498 -16.78 -15.49 -5.41
C VAL A 498 -17.63 -16.04 -4.26
N ASP A 499 -17.61 -17.36 -4.07
CA ASP A 499 -18.30 -18.03 -2.97
C ASP A 499 -17.71 -17.72 -1.58
N GLN A 500 -16.42 -17.38 -1.50
CA GLN A 500 -15.75 -16.94 -0.26
C GLN A 500 -15.99 -15.45 0.03
N LEU A 501 -16.25 -14.64 -1.01
CA LEU A 501 -16.63 -13.23 -0.89
C LEU A 501 -18.00 -13.01 -0.26
N MET A 502 -18.86 -14.04 -0.27
CA MET A 502 -20.28 -13.97 0.13
C MET A 502 -20.58 -14.61 1.49
N ILE A 503 -19.57 -15.13 2.22
CA ILE A 503 -19.76 -15.75 3.53
C ILE A 503 -19.74 -14.65 4.61
N HIS A 504 -20.91 -14.30 5.14
CA HIS A 504 -21.07 -13.36 6.26
C HIS A 504 -20.84 -13.96 7.66
N GLU A 505 -20.34 -15.19 7.77
CA GLU A 505 -20.15 -15.81 9.10
C GLU A 505 -18.89 -15.29 9.81
N PRO A 506 -18.97 -15.02 11.13
CA PRO A 506 -17.80 -14.73 11.93
C PRO A 506 -16.87 -15.95 11.89
N LEU A 507 -15.66 -15.77 11.36
CA LEU A 507 -14.60 -16.78 11.36
C LEU A 507 -14.30 -17.20 12.81
N ARG A 508 -14.97 -18.26 13.28
CA ARG A 508 -14.53 -18.99 14.46
C ARG A 508 -13.13 -19.50 14.17
N ARG A 509 -12.21 -19.20 15.09
CA ARG A 509 -10.82 -19.69 15.10
C ARG A 509 -10.78 -21.15 14.66
N ALA A 510 -10.16 -21.43 13.51
CA ALA A 510 -10.01 -22.79 13.03
C ALA A 510 -9.23 -23.62 14.07
N PRO A 511 -9.74 -24.79 14.52
CA PRO A 511 -8.93 -25.71 15.28
C PRO A 511 -7.81 -26.25 14.39
N ARG A 512 -6.64 -26.50 14.99
CA ARG A 512 -5.45 -27.06 14.34
C ARG A 512 -5.82 -28.25 13.46
N ALA A 513 -5.55 -28.16 12.16
CA ALA A 513 -5.82 -29.23 11.21
C ALA A 513 -4.82 -30.38 11.35
N GLU A 514 -5.31 -31.57 11.68
CA GLU A 514 -4.63 -32.84 11.43
C GLU A 514 -4.56 -33.13 9.91
N PRO A 515 -3.57 -33.92 9.46
CA PRO A 515 -3.33 -34.16 8.03
C PRO A 515 -4.44 -35.03 7.42
N ARG A 516 -5.38 -34.41 6.70
CA ARG A 516 -6.41 -35.12 5.93
C ARG A 516 -5.81 -35.76 4.66
N ARG A 517 -6.09 -37.06 4.50
CA ARG A 517 -5.82 -37.86 3.30
C ARG A 517 -6.48 -37.25 2.06
N ARG A 518 -5.71 -37.17 0.96
CA ARG A 518 -6.13 -36.72 -0.36
C ARG A 518 -7.21 -37.63 -0.95
N THR A 519 -8.43 -37.13 -1.08
CA THR A 519 -9.40 -37.62 -2.07
C THR A 519 -9.27 -36.79 -3.36
N ARG A 520 -9.37 -37.47 -4.51
CA ARG A 520 -9.10 -36.97 -5.87
C ARG A 520 -9.69 -35.57 -6.15
N PRO A 521 -8.91 -34.63 -6.74
CA PRO A 521 -9.47 -33.40 -7.28
C PRO A 521 -10.28 -33.67 -8.57
N ALA A 522 -11.35 -32.89 -8.75
CA ALA A 522 -12.10 -32.77 -9.99
C ALA A 522 -11.15 -32.43 -11.17
N PRO A 523 -11.50 -32.77 -12.43
CA PRO A 523 -10.61 -32.57 -13.57
C PRO A 523 -10.33 -31.08 -13.78
N ASN A 524 -9.09 -30.67 -13.50
CA ASN A 524 -8.57 -29.35 -13.88
C ASN A 524 -8.43 -29.31 -15.41
N PHE A 525 -9.24 -28.51 -16.09
CA PHE A 525 -8.97 -28.13 -17.47
C PHE A 525 -7.73 -27.21 -17.49
N VAL A 526 -6.64 -27.70 -18.07
CA VAL A 526 -5.37 -26.96 -18.13
C VAL A 526 -5.43 -25.98 -19.31
N GLN A 527 -5.67 -24.69 -19.03
CA GLN A 527 -5.44 -23.62 -20.01
C GLN A 527 -3.98 -23.64 -20.46
N LYS A 528 -3.75 -23.43 -21.77
CA LYS A 528 -2.39 -23.27 -22.31
C LYS A 528 -2.15 -21.79 -22.62
N PRO A 529 -1.01 -21.22 -22.21
CA PRO A 529 -0.59 -19.93 -22.74
C PRO A 529 -0.59 -20.01 -24.27
N ALA A 530 -1.17 -19.01 -24.95
CA ALA A 530 -1.10 -18.91 -26.41
C ALA A 530 0.37 -18.86 -26.89
N LEU A 531 1.27 -18.41 -26.01
CA LEU A 531 2.71 -18.55 -26.13
C LEU A 531 3.18 -19.99 -25.89
N ARG A 532 2.82 -20.93 -26.78
CA ARG A 532 3.54 -22.18 -27.11
C ARG A 532 2.62 -23.14 -27.88
N GLY A 533 2.86 -23.23 -29.19
CA GLY A 533 2.49 -24.38 -30.02
C GLY A 533 3.64 -24.74 -30.93
N SER A 534 4.20 -25.95 -30.78
CA SER A 534 5.11 -26.51 -31.78
C SER A 534 4.34 -26.78 -33.08
N ALA A 535 4.93 -26.41 -34.21
CA ALA A 535 4.37 -26.42 -35.55
C ALA A 535 3.59 -27.70 -35.94
N SER A 536 2.36 -27.52 -36.43
CA SER A 536 1.59 -28.43 -37.31
C SER A 536 0.23 -27.77 -37.58
N ARG A 537 -0.36 -27.65 -38.78
CA ARG A 537 -0.08 -28.05 -40.17
C ARG A 537 -0.45 -26.81 -41.02
N ARG A 538 0.28 -26.59 -42.12
CA ARG A 538 0.02 -25.49 -43.08
C ARG A 538 -1.46 -25.42 -43.48
N ALA A 539 -2.14 -24.34 -43.11
CA ALA A 539 -3.32 -23.90 -43.84
C ALA A 539 -2.85 -23.37 -45.20
N LYS A 540 -3.42 -23.91 -46.28
CA LYS A 540 -3.22 -23.41 -47.64
C LYS A 540 -4.18 -22.23 -47.83
N SER A 541 -3.67 -21.00 -47.80
CA SER A 541 -4.28 -19.88 -48.52
C SER A 541 -3.40 -19.55 -49.71
N GLY A 542 -4.02 -19.42 -50.88
CA GLY A 542 -3.34 -19.13 -52.14
C GLY A 542 -2.47 -17.90 -52.02
N ALA A 543 -1.24 -18.01 -52.50
CA ALA A 543 -0.36 -16.88 -52.66
C ALA A 543 -0.94 -15.97 -53.75
N ASP A 544 -1.37 -14.78 -53.38
CA ASP A 544 -1.25 -13.64 -54.27
C ASP A 544 -0.16 -12.73 -53.72
N LYS A 545 0.95 -12.66 -54.45
CA LYS A 545 2.06 -11.75 -54.20
C LYS A 545 1.87 -10.58 -55.14
N THR A 546 1.41 -9.45 -54.61
CA THR A 546 1.64 -8.14 -55.23
C THR A 546 2.20 -7.15 -54.20
N ARG A 547 3.07 -6.29 -54.73
CA ARG A 547 3.97 -5.34 -54.07
C ARG A 547 3.22 -4.10 -53.53
N GLU A 548 3.95 -3.38 -52.68
CA GLU A 548 3.88 -1.93 -52.40
C GLU A 548 2.90 -1.40 -51.34
N SER A 549 3.53 -0.77 -50.34
CA SER A 549 3.09 0.38 -49.54
C SER A 549 1.98 1.21 -50.21
N THR A 550 0.74 0.86 -49.92
CA THR A 550 -0.42 1.75 -50.02
C THR A 550 -1.11 1.67 -48.66
N SER A 551 -1.13 2.80 -47.93
CA SER A 551 -1.96 2.94 -46.74
C SER A 551 -3.41 2.88 -47.21
N THR A 552 -3.99 1.68 -47.23
CA THR A 552 -5.42 1.50 -47.45
C THR A 552 -6.12 2.18 -46.27
N MET A 553 -7.07 3.07 -46.58
CA MET A 553 -7.88 3.69 -45.53
C MET A 553 -8.54 2.56 -44.71
N PRO A 554 -8.40 2.55 -43.38
CA PRO A 554 -9.05 1.51 -42.59
C PRO A 554 -10.57 1.62 -42.77
N VAL A 555 -11.25 0.49 -42.75
CA VAL A 555 -12.70 0.39 -42.92
C VAL A 555 -13.34 -0.33 -41.75
N LEU A 556 -14.57 0.04 -41.42
CA LEU A 556 -15.35 -0.64 -40.42
C LEU A 556 -15.84 -1.99 -40.95
N HIS A 557 -15.29 -3.07 -40.44
CA HIS A 557 -15.59 -4.45 -40.85
C HIS A 557 -16.79 -5.05 -40.11
N GLY A 558 -17.08 -4.62 -38.88
CA GLY A 558 -18.20 -5.18 -38.12
C GLY A 558 -18.66 -4.32 -36.96
N ILE A 559 -19.96 -4.37 -36.69
CA ILE A 559 -20.64 -3.68 -35.59
C ILE A 559 -21.36 -4.75 -34.75
N TYR A 560 -21.16 -4.72 -33.43
CA TYR A 560 -21.78 -5.68 -32.51
C TYR A 560 -22.33 -5.00 -31.27
N ARG A 561 -23.46 -5.53 -30.78
CA ARG A 561 -24.01 -5.26 -29.44
C ARG A 561 -24.15 -6.54 -28.63
N TYR A 562 -24.20 -6.41 -27.31
CA TYR A 562 -24.30 -7.50 -26.34
C TYR A 562 -25.43 -7.18 -25.35
N PRO A 563 -26.71 -7.34 -25.71
CA PRO A 563 -27.83 -6.77 -24.96
C PRO A 563 -27.89 -7.21 -23.49
N VAL A 564 -27.50 -8.46 -23.20
CA VAL A 564 -27.34 -9.00 -21.85
C VAL A 564 -25.85 -9.17 -21.53
N LYS A 565 -25.37 -8.55 -20.45
CA LYS A 565 -23.99 -8.64 -19.97
C LYS A 565 -23.63 -10.11 -19.76
N GLY A 566 -22.51 -10.53 -20.37
CA GLY A 566 -22.00 -11.89 -20.26
C GLY A 566 -22.54 -12.88 -21.28
N LEU A 567 -23.58 -12.55 -22.06
CA LEU A 567 -24.20 -13.46 -23.05
C LEU A 567 -23.76 -13.17 -24.50
N SER A 568 -24.45 -13.71 -25.51
CA SER A 568 -24.00 -13.72 -26.91
C SER A 568 -23.98 -12.34 -27.58
N ALA A 569 -23.20 -12.22 -28.68
CA ALA A 569 -23.11 -11.03 -29.51
C ALA A 569 -24.22 -11.00 -30.57
N GLU A 570 -24.67 -9.80 -30.95
CA GLU A 570 -25.57 -9.57 -32.08
C GLU A 570 -24.89 -8.67 -33.09
N ALA A 571 -24.75 -9.15 -34.33
CA ALA A 571 -24.21 -8.36 -35.43
C ALA A 571 -25.24 -7.34 -35.91
N MET A 572 -24.76 -6.13 -36.23
CA MET A 572 -25.61 -5.04 -36.71
C MET A 572 -25.11 -4.54 -38.07
N PRO A 573 -25.99 -4.22 -39.03
CA PRO A 573 -25.60 -3.60 -40.29
C PRO A 573 -25.24 -2.12 -40.14
N GLY A 574 -25.75 -1.46 -39.10
CA GLY A 574 -25.49 -0.07 -38.77
C GLY A 574 -26.12 0.34 -37.44
N VAL A 575 -25.70 1.49 -36.91
CA VAL A 575 -26.17 2.04 -35.63
C VAL A 575 -26.15 3.58 -35.67
N HIS A 576 -27.10 4.23 -35.00
CA HIS A 576 -27.07 5.67 -34.76
C HIS A 576 -26.56 5.96 -33.35
N LEU A 577 -25.57 6.82 -33.21
CA LEU A 577 -24.89 7.09 -31.94
C LEU A 577 -25.14 8.53 -31.49
N GLU A 578 -25.33 8.70 -30.19
CA GLU A 578 -25.49 10.00 -29.56
C GLU A 578 -24.20 10.44 -28.83
N ALA A 579 -23.94 11.74 -28.79
CA ALA A 579 -22.75 12.29 -28.14
C ALA A 579 -22.80 12.07 -26.61
N GLY A 580 -21.71 11.57 -26.03
CA GLY A 580 -21.60 11.31 -24.59
C GLY A 580 -22.49 10.17 -24.06
N LYS A 581 -23.22 9.46 -24.94
CA LYS A 581 -24.09 8.34 -24.57
C LYS A 581 -23.41 7.00 -24.85
N PRO A 582 -23.80 5.94 -24.13
CA PRO A 582 -23.27 4.60 -24.37
C PRO A 582 -23.75 4.00 -25.69
N PHE A 583 -23.17 2.86 -26.07
CA PHE A 583 -23.60 2.15 -27.27
C PHE A 583 -25.09 1.76 -27.15
N PRO A 584 -25.94 2.10 -28.13
CA PRO A 584 -27.38 1.86 -28.04
C PRO A 584 -27.73 0.39 -27.77
N PHE A 585 -28.49 0.18 -26.70
CA PHE A 585 -28.97 -1.14 -26.28
C PHE A 585 -27.86 -2.19 -26.05
N ASP A 586 -26.64 -1.77 -25.74
CA ASP A 586 -25.55 -2.66 -25.37
C ASP A 586 -25.51 -2.88 -23.85
N ARG A 587 -25.50 -4.15 -23.41
CA ARG A 587 -25.39 -4.56 -22.00
C ARG A 587 -26.40 -3.89 -21.07
N VAL A 588 -27.61 -3.63 -21.56
CA VAL A 588 -28.69 -2.99 -20.79
C VAL A 588 -29.28 -3.94 -19.74
N PHE A 589 -29.14 -5.25 -19.95
CA PHE A 589 -29.54 -6.29 -19.00
C PHE A 589 -28.34 -7.04 -18.43
N ALA A 590 -28.48 -7.61 -17.23
CA ALA A 590 -27.51 -8.54 -16.66
C ALA A 590 -28.20 -9.56 -15.74
N LEU A 591 -27.59 -10.73 -15.55
CA LEU A 591 -28.06 -11.74 -14.60
C LEU A 591 -27.27 -11.59 -13.30
N ALA A 592 -27.84 -10.96 -12.27
CA ALA A 592 -27.26 -10.82 -10.95
C ALA A 592 -27.23 -12.17 -10.22
N ARG A 593 -26.10 -12.51 -9.58
CA ARG A 593 -25.98 -13.76 -8.83
C ARG A 593 -26.86 -13.76 -7.57
N PRO A 594 -27.30 -14.91 -7.06
CA PRO A 594 -28.14 -14.97 -5.87
C PRO A 594 -27.45 -14.36 -4.64
N GLY A 595 -28.19 -13.59 -3.84
CA GLY A 595 -27.67 -12.99 -2.60
C GLY A 595 -26.75 -11.78 -2.78
N VAL A 596 -26.57 -11.28 -4.02
CA VAL A 596 -25.85 -10.03 -4.24
C VAL A 596 -26.73 -8.83 -3.88
N PRO A 597 -26.20 -7.79 -3.20
CA PRO A 597 -27.03 -6.67 -2.75
C PRO A 597 -27.08 -5.58 -3.84
N ILE A 598 -27.47 -5.99 -5.03
CA ILE A 598 -27.80 -5.08 -6.12
C ILE A 598 -29.23 -4.59 -5.86
N ASP A 599 -29.40 -3.27 -5.78
CA ASP A 599 -30.71 -2.64 -5.79
C ASP A 599 -31.42 -3.07 -7.08
N GLN A 600 -32.53 -3.77 -6.93
CA GLN A 600 -33.24 -4.39 -8.05
C GLN A 600 -34.12 -3.38 -8.77
N ASP A 601 -34.51 -2.32 -8.07
CA ASP A 601 -35.31 -1.25 -8.62
C ASP A 601 -34.41 -0.25 -9.34
N ASP A 602 -33.19 -0.01 -8.87
CA ASP A 602 -32.18 0.85 -9.52
C ASP A 602 -30.76 0.22 -9.57
N PRO A 603 -30.54 -0.81 -10.41
CA PRO A 603 -29.28 -1.53 -10.45
C PRO A 603 -28.16 -0.67 -11.05
N LYS A 604 -27.32 -0.11 -10.17
CA LYS A 604 -26.10 0.63 -10.53
C LYS A 604 -24.99 -0.28 -11.06
N TRP A 605 -23.94 0.34 -11.59
CA TRP A 605 -22.70 -0.34 -12.00
C TRP A 605 -22.15 -1.22 -10.86
N ALA A 606 -21.71 -2.43 -11.19
CA ALA A 606 -21.12 -3.36 -10.25
C ALA A 606 -20.01 -4.19 -10.90
N LYS A 607 -19.02 -4.65 -10.11
CA LYS A 607 -17.93 -5.50 -10.63
C LYS A 607 -18.49 -6.81 -11.20
N LYS A 608 -17.88 -7.29 -12.28
CA LYS A 608 -18.28 -8.50 -13.04
C LYS A 608 -18.52 -9.76 -12.20
N GLY A 609 -17.85 -9.90 -11.04
CA GLY A 609 -18.01 -11.03 -10.13
C GLY A 609 -19.42 -11.16 -9.51
N LEU A 610 -20.22 -10.09 -9.57
CA LEU A 610 -21.60 -10.08 -9.05
C LEU A 610 -22.63 -10.57 -10.06
N PHE A 611 -22.23 -10.78 -11.32
CA PHE A 611 -23.11 -11.23 -12.40
C PHE A 611 -22.75 -12.64 -12.87
N VAL A 612 -23.70 -13.34 -13.49
CA VAL A 612 -23.44 -14.56 -14.25
C VAL A 612 -22.71 -14.14 -15.51
N MET A 613 -21.50 -14.66 -15.70
CA MET A 613 -20.59 -14.19 -16.74
C MET A 613 -19.97 -15.40 -17.43
N LEU A 614 -19.95 -15.41 -18.77
CA LEU A 614 -19.36 -16.49 -19.56
C LEU A 614 -17.95 -16.88 -19.11
N MET A 615 -17.16 -15.89 -18.67
CA MET A 615 -15.83 -16.11 -18.13
C MET A 615 -15.85 -16.93 -16.84
N LEU A 616 -16.81 -16.73 -15.95
CA LEU A 616 -16.91 -17.47 -14.68
C LEU A 616 -17.64 -18.80 -14.85
N ASP A 617 -18.54 -18.89 -15.84
CA ASP A 617 -19.50 -19.96 -16.01
C ASP A 617 -19.49 -20.51 -17.45
N GLU A 618 -18.65 -21.51 -17.72
CA GLU A 618 -18.44 -22.08 -19.07
C GLU A 618 -19.71 -22.63 -19.73
N ALA A 619 -20.71 -23.03 -18.93
CA ALA A 619 -21.98 -23.55 -19.42
C ALA A 619 -22.76 -22.53 -20.27
N LEU A 620 -22.56 -21.23 -20.05
CA LEU A 620 -23.17 -20.17 -20.84
C LEU A 620 -22.80 -20.21 -22.32
N ALA A 621 -21.68 -20.85 -22.64
CA ALA A 621 -21.20 -20.94 -24.00
C ALA A 621 -21.88 -22.03 -24.84
N GLN A 622 -22.62 -22.94 -24.19
CA GLN A 622 -23.37 -24.00 -24.85
C GLN A 622 -24.62 -23.46 -25.54
N VAL A 623 -24.97 -22.20 -25.26
CA VAL A 623 -26.18 -21.56 -25.75
C VAL A 623 -25.86 -20.26 -26.48
N LYS A 624 -26.67 -19.94 -27.50
CA LYS A 624 -26.68 -18.64 -28.16
C LYS A 624 -27.93 -17.88 -27.76
N THR A 625 -27.78 -16.64 -27.35
CA THR A 625 -28.89 -15.77 -26.96
C THR A 625 -29.13 -14.67 -27.98
N HIS A 626 -30.39 -14.38 -28.28
CA HIS A 626 -30.81 -13.23 -29.06
C HIS A 626 -31.91 -12.48 -28.31
N LEU A 627 -31.75 -11.18 -28.11
CA LEU A 627 -32.77 -10.32 -27.52
C LEU A 627 -33.24 -9.32 -28.56
N ASP A 628 -34.51 -9.45 -28.96
CA ASP A 628 -35.15 -8.43 -29.75
C ASP A 628 -35.38 -7.18 -28.89
N HIS A 629 -34.73 -6.08 -29.28
CA HIS A 629 -34.79 -4.82 -28.55
C HIS A 629 -36.15 -4.08 -28.65
N GLU A 630 -36.99 -4.39 -29.64
CA GLU A 630 -38.30 -3.76 -29.80
C GLU A 630 -39.35 -4.50 -28.96
N THR A 631 -39.35 -5.83 -29.04
CA THR A 631 -40.34 -6.69 -28.35
C THR A 631 -39.89 -7.15 -26.97
N LEU A 632 -38.61 -6.99 -26.63
CA LEU A 632 -37.98 -7.55 -25.43
C LEU A 632 -38.18 -9.07 -25.31
N HIS A 633 -38.19 -9.77 -26.44
CA HIS A 633 -38.25 -11.23 -26.46
C HIS A 633 -36.85 -11.83 -26.47
N LEU A 634 -36.51 -12.60 -25.44
CA LEU A 634 -35.24 -13.31 -25.32
C LEU A 634 -35.38 -14.74 -25.83
N THR A 635 -34.65 -15.06 -26.89
CA THR A 635 -34.55 -16.40 -27.46
C THR A 635 -33.22 -17.03 -27.09
N VAL A 636 -33.24 -18.28 -26.63
CA VAL A 636 -32.03 -19.09 -26.37
C VAL A 636 -32.02 -20.30 -27.29
N LEU A 637 -30.91 -20.47 -28.00
CA LEU A 637 -30.66 -21.55 -28.94
C LEU A 637 -29.55 -22.47 -28.42
N SER A 638 -29.71 -23.78 -28.56
CA SER A 638 -28.63 -24.76 -28.41
C SER A 638 -28.42 -25.46 -29.75
N GLY A 639 -27.29 -25.18 -30.40
CA GLY A 639 -27.09 -25.54 -31.81
C GLY A 639 -28.10 -24.80 -32.69
N ASN A 640 -28.93 -25.55 -33.42
CA ASN A 640 -29.99 -25.00 -34.28
C ASN A 640 -31.40 -25.08 -33.64
N SER A 641 -31.51 -25.59 -32.41
CA SER A 641 -32.79 -25.78 -31.73
C SER A 641 -33.06 -24.64 -30.74
N GLN A 642 -34.25 -24.05 -30.82
CA GLN A 642 -34.74 -23.12 -29.81
C GLN A 642 -35.15 -23.88 -28.55
N ILE A 643 -34.56 -23.49 -27.42
CA ILE A 643 -34.76 -24.12 -26.11
C ILE A 643 -35.42 -23.20 -25.08
N LEU A 644 -35.45 -21.88 -25.34
CA LEU A 644 -36.21 -20.90 -24.57
C LEU A 644 -36.65 -19.76 -25.49
N SER A 645 -37.84 -19.22 -25.24
CA SER A 645 -38.35 -18.01 -25.88
C SER A 645 -39.29 -17.34 -24.89
N ALA A 646 -38.85 -16.24 -24.28
CA ALA A 646 -39.56 -15.60 -23.17
C ALA A 646 -39.61 -14.09 -23.35
N ASP A 647 -40.76 -13.49 -23.03
CA ASP A 647 -40.93 -12.03 -22.99
C ASP A 647 -40.42 -11.47 -21.65
N ILE A 648 -39.22 -10.89 -21.67
CA ILE A 648 -38.57 -10.36 -20.46
C ILE A 648 -39.16 -9.00 -20.03
N SER A 649 -40.14 -8.45 -20.72
CA SER A 649 -40.93 -7.32 -20.22
C SER A 649 -41.87 -7.76 -19.08
N THR A 650 -42.33 -9.02 -19.09
CA THR A 650 -43.27 -9.60 -18.11
C THR A 650 -42.54 -10.25 -16.92
N ALA A 651 -43.21 -10.33 -15.76
CA ALA A 651 -42.66 -11.00 -14.58
C ALA A 651 -42.45 -12.51 -14.82
N ASP A 652 -43.42 -13.17 -15.46
CA ASP A 652 -43.38 -14.61 -15.74
C ASP A 652 -42.24 -14.94 -16.73
N GLY A 653 -42.08 -14.16 -17.80
CA GLY A 653 -40.99 -14.36 -18.75
C GLY A 653 -39.60 -14.11 -18.14
N ARG A 654 -39.46 -13.14 -17.20
CA ARG A 654 -38.21 -12.99 -16.44
C ARG A 654 -37.92 -14.20 -15.56
N ALA A 655 -38.92 -14.69 -14.82
CA ALA A 655 -38.76 -15.86 -13.97
C ALA A 655 -38.35 -17.10 -14.79
N GLU A 656 -38.92 -17.29 -15.98
CA GLU A 656 -38.57 -18.39 -16.88
C GLU A 656 -37.10 -18.33 -17.32
N VAL A 657 -36.60 -17.13 -17.63
CA VAL A 657 -35.19 -16.88 -17.97
C VAL A 657 -34.27 -17.14 -16.77
N GLU A 658 -34.62 -16.63 -15.59
CA GLU A 658 -33.86 -16.81 -14.36
C GLU A 658 -33.71 -18.30 -14.00
N ASP A 659 -34.82 -19.04 -14.04
CA ASP A 659 -34.86 -20.49 -13.80
C ASP A 659 -34.07 -21.28 -14.84
N PHE A 660 -34.13 -20.87 -16.10
CA PHE A 660 -33.32 -21.47 -17.16
C PHE A 660 -31.83 -21.34 -16.87
N PHE A 661 -31.36 -20.13 -16.54
CA PHE A 661 -29.93 -19.91 -16.25
C PHE A 661 -29.48 -20.52 -14.93
N HIS A 662 -30.37 -20.67 -13.95
CA HIS A 662 -30.10 -21.47 -12.75
C HIS A 662 -29.78 -22.94 -13.11
N ARG A 663 -30.61 -23.56 -13.96
CA ARG A 663 -30.39 -24.95 -14.39
C ARG A 663 -29.15 -25.09 -15.28
N LEU A 664 -28.89 -24.09 -16.11
CA LEU A 664 -27.75 -24.09 -17.03
C LEU A 664 -26.42 -23.94 -16.29
N VAL A 665 -26.36 -23.20 -15.17
CA VAL A 665 -25.12 -22.87 -14.45
C VAL A 665 -25.12 -23.55 -13.07
N PRO A 666 -24.52 -24.76 -12.93
CA PRO A 666 -24.61 -25.57 -11.72
C PRO A 666 -23.87 -24.98 -10.50
N THR A 667 -23.04 -23.97 -10.72
CA THR A 667 -22.27 -23.26 -9.69
C THR A 667 -23.12 -22.23 -8.94
N LEU A 668 -24.34 -21.91 -9.39
CA LEU A 668 -25.21 -20.95 -8.71
C LEU A 668 -25.90 -21.60 -7.50
N ARG A 669 -25.81 -20.94 -6.34
CA ARG A 669 -26.45 -21.39 -5.08
C ARG A 669 -27.97 -21.13 -5.02
N GLY A 670 -28.54 -20.50 -6.04
CA GLY A 670 -29.93 -20.04 -6.12
C GLY A 670 -30.23 -19.47 -7.51
N ALA A 671 -31.47 -19.10 -7.80
CA ALA A 671 -31.81 -18.51 -9.10
C ALA A 671 -31.17 -17.12 -9.25
N PRO A 672 -30.46 -16.83 -10.36
CA PRO A 672 -29.98 -15.48 -10.63
C PRO A 672 -31.19 -14.56 -10.85
N ARG A 673 -30.99 -13.23 -10.76
CA ARG A 673 -32.04 -12.25 -11.10
C ARG A 673 -31.70 -11.45 -12.34
N LEU A 674 -32.64 -11.31 -13.27
CA LEU A 674 -32.49 -10.48 -14.45
C LEU A 674 -32.74 -9.01 -14.10
N VAL A 675 -31.69 -8.21 -14.12
CA VAL A 675 -31.71 -6.78 -13.81
C VAL A 675 -31.54 -5.94 -15.08
N LYS A 676 -32.18 -4.77 -15.11
CA LYS A 676 -32.14 -3.82 -16.24
C LYS A 676 -31.60 -2.47 -15.77
N SER A 677 -30.58 -1.93 -16.44
CA SER A 677 -30.05 -0.60 -16.14
C SER A 677 -31.03 0.50 -16.59
N ARG A 678 -31.25 1.53 -15.76
CA ARG A 678 -32.15 2.67 -16.05
C ARG A 678 -31.47 3.79 -16.85
N GLU A 679 -30.24 4.14 -16.49
CA GLU A 679 -29.52 5.30 -17.07
C GLU A 679 -28.23 4.92 -17.82
N GLY A 680 -27.92 3.62 -17.95
CA GLY A 680 -26.67 3.16 -18.57
C GLY A 680 -26.67 1.69 -19.00
N HIS A 681 -25.52 1.05 -18.84
CA HIS A 681 -25.20 -0.29 -19.32
C HIS A 681 -24.24 -0.98 -18.35
N PHE A 682 -24.35 -2.29 -18.18
CA PHE A 682 -23.51 -3.05 -17.26
C PHE A 682 -22.12 -3.34 -17.85
N MET A 683 -21.23 -2.34 -17.91
CA MET A 683 -19.80 -2.49 -18.24
C MET A 683 -18.95 -2.85 -17.02
N ASP A 684 -17.65 -3.14 -17.22
CA ASP A 684 -16.68 -3.39 -16.14
C ASP A 684 -16.09 -2.09 -15.57
N LYS A 685 -16.45 -0.94 -16.14
CA LYS A 685 -16.15 0.42 -15.65
C LYS A 685 -17.41 1.30 -15.81
N PRO A 686 -17.60 2.35 -14.99
CA PRO A 686 -18.82 3.17 -15.00
C PRO A 686 -18.96 4.10 -16.22
N ASP A 687 -17.92 4.22 -17.05
CA ASP A 687 -17.88 5.18 -18.15
C ASP A 687 -18.71 4.76 -19.39
N ALA A 688 -19.26 5.74 -20.12
CA ALA A 688 -19.95 5.56 -21.41
C ALA A 688 -18.95 5.42 -22.59
N VAL A 689 -18.15 4.35 -22.56
CA VAL A 689 -17.13 4.07 -23.59
C VAL A 689 -17.57 2.96 -24.55
N LEU A 690 -17.23 3.11 -25.83
CA LEU A 690 -17.35 2.10 -26.87
C LEU A 690 -16.00 1.40 -27.06
N SER A 691 -16.00 0.14 -27.51
CA SER A 691 -14.76 -0.62 -27.70
C SER A 691 -14.48 -0.90 -29.17
N LEU A 692 -13.23 -0.71 -29.59
CA LEU A 692 -12.76 -0.97 -30.96
C LEU A 692 -11.61 -1.97 -30.97
N ILE A 693 -11.65 -2.92 -31.91
CA ILE A 693 -10.58 -3.88 -32.21
C ILE A 693 -10.10 -3.68 -33.65
N ASN A 694 -8.78 -3.65 -33.83
CA ASN A 694 -8.14 -3.73 -35.13
C ASN A 694 -7.85 -5.21 -35.48
N LEU A 695 -8.47 -5.72 -36.54
CA LEU A 695 -8.30 -7.11 -36.97
C LEU A 695 -6.88 -7.41 -37.46
N ALA A 696 -6.14 -6.41 -37.96
CA ALA A 696 -4.74 -6.57 -38.32
C ALA A 696 -3.87 -6.85 -37.08
N THR A 697 -4.18 -6.24 -35.93
CA THR A 697 -3.54 -6.56 -34.66
C THR A 697 -3.81 -7.99 -34.22
N VAL A 698 -5.06 -8.47 -34.38
CA VAL A 698 -5.42 -9.86 -34.05
C VAL A 698 -4.65 -10.85 -34.92
N ARG A 699 -4.63 -10.66 -36.24
CA ARG A 699 -3.85 -11.53 -37.16
C ARG A 699 -2.36 -11.53 -36.84
N ARG A 700 -1.81 -10.39 -36.44
CA ARG A 700 -0.41 -10.30 -35.98
C ARG A 700 -0.15 -11.15 -34.73
N LEU A 701 -1.11 -11.22 -33.81
CA LEU A 701 -1.03 -12.11 -32.64
C LEU A 701 -1.13 -13.58 -33.04
N GLU A 702 -2.03 -13.93 -33.97
CA GLU A 702 -2.17 -15.30 -34.50
C GLU A 702 -0.86 -15.80 -35.13
N GLU A 703 -0.22 -14.95 -35.96
CA GLU A 703 1.09 -15.23 -36.55
C GLU A 703 2.17 -15.44 -35.47
N GLN A 704 2.21 -14.57 -34.47
CA GLN A 704 3.24 -14.58 -33.44
C GLN A 704 3.08 -15.77 -32.48
N TRP A 705 1.85 -16.19 -32.20
CA TRP A 705 1.55 -17.24 -31.23
C TRP A 705 1.31 -18.61 -31.87
N GLY A 706 1.09 -18.65 -33.19
CA GLY A 706 0.80 -19.88 -33.93
C GLY A 706 -0.55 -20.50 -33.55
N VAL A 707 -1.52 -19.67 -33.19
CA VAL A 707 -2.88 -20.08 -32.81
C VAL A 707 -3.91 -19.25 -33.58
N GLU A 708 -5.08 -19.81 -33.83
CA GLU A 708 -6.23 -19.07 -34.36
C GLU A 708 -6.98 -18.39 -33.21
N ILE A 709 -7.39 -17.14 -33.41
CA ILE A 709 -8.06 -16.32 -32.40
C ILE A 709 -9.35 -15.76 -33.00
N ASP A 710 -10.49 -16.28 -32.56
CA ASP A 710 -11.79 -15.70 -32.91
C ASP A 710 -11.89 -14.24 -32.39
N PRO A 711 -12.07 -13.22 -33.25
CA PRO A 711 -12.15 -11.82 -32.83
C PRO A 711 -13.34 -11.50 -31.91
N ILE A 712 -14.43 -12.27 -31.95
CA ILE A 712 -15.62 -12.06 -31.11
C ILE A 712 -15.31 -12.29 -29.62
N ARG A 713 -14.22 -13.03 -29.31
CA ARG A 713 -13.68 -13.22 -27.96
C ARG A 713 -13.43 -11.89 -27.24
N PHE A 714 -13.07 -10.85 -28.00
CA PHE A 714 -12.76 -9.53 -27.47
C PHE A 714 -14.00 -8.69 -27.15
N ARG A 715 -15.18 -9.17 -27.55
CA ARG A 715 -16.48 -8.55 -27.25
C ARG A 715 -16.52 -7.05 -27.55
N ALA A 716 -15.90 -6.63 -28.65
CA ALA A 716 -15.82 -5.23 -29.05
C ALA A 716 -17.11 -4.77 -29.74
N ASN A 717 -17.37 -3.46 -29.73
CA ASN A 717 -18.50 -2.87 -30.47
C ASN A 717 -18.13 -2.67 -31.94
N PHE A 718 -16.92 -2.19 -32.22
CA PHE A 718 -16.41 -1.96 -33.57
C PHE A 718 -15.21 -2.84 -33.87
N TYR A 719 -15.20 -3.41 -35.07
CA TYR A 719 -14.08 -4.13 -35.64
C TYR A 719 -13.67 -3.44 -36.93
N ILE A 720 -12.42 -3.03 -37.03
CA ILE A 720 -11.88 -2.39 -38.23
C ILE A 720 -10.83 -3.27 -38.88
N ASP A 721 -10.64 -3.06 -40.18
CA ASP A 721 -9.57 -3.69 -40.95
C ASP A 721 -8.87 -2.65 -41.85
N GLY A 722 -7.67 -2.94 -42.34
CA GLY A 722 -6.86 -2.04 -43.18
C GLY A 722 -5.89 -1.14 -42.42
N ALA A 723 -6.03 -0.98 -41.11
CA ALA A 723 -5.05 -0.27 -40.28
C ALA A 723 -3.78 -1.11 -40.04
N ALA A 724 -2.63 -0.47 -39.84
CA ALA A 724 -1.41 -1.18 -39.46
C ALA A 724 -1.57 -1.85 -38.08
N PRO A 725 -1.01 -3.05 -37.83
CA PRO A 725 -1.08 -3.70 -36.52
C PRO A 725 -0.58 -2.78 -35.40
N TRP A 726 -1.34 -2.69 -34.31
CA TRP A 726 -1.09 -1.85 -33.13
C TRP A 726 -1.22 -0.33 -33.31
N SER A 727 -1.42 0.17 -34.54
CA SER A 727 -1.52 1.61 -34.79
C SER A 727 -2.68 2.29 -34.07
N GLU A 728 -3.71 1.53 -33.67
CA GLU A 728 -4.84 2.05 -32.90
C GLU A 728 -4.41 2.66 -31.54
N PHE A 729 -3.26 2.27 -31.00
CA PHE A 729 -2.73 2.84 -29.76
C PHE A 729 -2.14 4.23 -29.94
N ASP A 730 -1.72 4.59 -31.15
CA ASP A 730 -1.16 5.90 -31.46
C ASP A 730 -2.27 6.96 -31.61
N TRP A 731 -3.52 6.52 -31.74
CA TRP A 731 -4.68 7.42 -31.88
C TRP A 731 -5.16 7.98 -30.53
N ILE A 732 -4.64 7.48 -29.41
CA ILE A 732 -5.06 7.89 -28.06
C ILE A 732 -4.91 9.40 -27.86
N GLY A 733 -5.98 10.04 -27.41
CA GLY A 733 -6.04 11.49 -27.26
C GLY A 733 -6.36 12.24 -28.56
N SER A 734 -6.60 11.55 -29.68
CA SER A 734 -7.04 12.11 -30.96
C SER A 734 -8.52 11.81 -31.22
N ASP A 735 -9.10 12.53 -32.19
CA ASP A 735 -10.48 12.29 -32.64
C ASP A 735 -10.45 11.46 -33.93
N VAL A 736 -11.21 10.38 -34.01
CA VAL A 736 -11.34 9.49 -35.18
C VAL A 736 -12.77 9.59 -35.71
N ALA A 737 -12.95 9.73 -37.02
CA ALA A 737 -14.28 9.69 -37.63
C ALA A 737 -14.56 8.30 -38.23
N ILE A 738 -15.77 7.80 -38.04
CA ILE A 738 -16.27 6.58 -38.68
C ILE A 738 -17.67 6.90 -39.18
N GLY A 739 -17.86 6.90 -40.50
CA GLY A 739 -19.10 7.38 -41.12
C GLY A 739 -19.39 8.83 -40.71
N ASP A 740 -20.61 9.09 -40.25
CA ASP A 740 -21.04 10.43 -39.84
C ASP A 740 -20.65 10.80 -38.39
N ALA A 741 -20.15 9.83 -37.61
CA ALA A 741 -19.83 9.99 -36.20
C ALA A 741 -18.35 10.29 -35.95
N THR A 742 -18.06 11.08 -34.92
CA THR A 742 -16.68 11.38 -34.48
C THR A 742 -16.49 10.94 -33.04
N PHE A 743 -15.36 10.29 -32.78
CA PHE A 743 -15.02 9.69 -31.50
C PHE A 743 -13.70 10.22 -30.97
N ARG A 744 -13.64 10.58 -29.69
CA ARG A 744 -12.37 10.76 -28.99
C ARG A 744 -11.84 9.40 -28.59
N VAL A 745 -10.61 9.07 -28.98
CA VAL A 745 -9.93 7.86 -28.48
C VAL A 745 -9.45 8.15 -27.06
N ASP A 746 -10.02 7.45 -26.10
CA ASP A 746 -9.82 7.72 -24.68
C ASP A 746 -8.57 7.00 -24.14
N ARG A 747 -8.50 5.67 -24.30
CA ARG A 747 -7.43 4.85 -23.70
C ARG A 747 -7.34 3.45 -24.33
N ARG A 748 -6.27 2.72 -24.01
CA ARG A 748 -6.12 1.30 -24.35
C ARG A 748 -7.16 0.44 -23.63
N ASN A 749 -7.58 -0.65 -24.27
CA ASN A 749 -8.55 -1.59 -23.73
C ASN A 749 -7.85 -2.83 -23.14
N GLY A 750 -7.73 -2.86 -21.80
CA GLY A 750 -7.20 -3.99 -21.04
C GLY A 750 -8.15 -5.19 -21.05
N ARG A 751 -7.66 -6.37 -21.46
CA ARG A 751 -8.48 -7.57 -21.65
C ARG A 751 -8.51 -8.46 -20.40
N CYS A 752 -9.71 -8.88 -20.02
CA CYS A 752 -9.96 -9.78 -18.88
C CYS A 752 -10.11 -11.25 -19.31
N GLY A 753 -10.24 -12.15 -18.35
CA GLY A 753 -10.38 -13.60 -18.60
C GLY A 753 -11.58 -14.02 -19.46
N ALA A 754 -12.49 -13.11 -19.82
CA ALA A 754 -13.55 -13.38 -20.79
C ALA A 754 -12.99 -13.71 -22.16
N THR A 755 -11.84 -13.13 -22.50
CA THR A 755 -11.11 -13.47 -23.71
C THR A 755 -10.39 -14.81 -23.58
N ASN A 756 -10.61 -15.61 -22.54
CA ASN A 756 -10.09 -16.97 -22.48
C ASN A 756 -11.06 -18.01 -23.03
N VAL A 757 -12.33 -17.64 -23.21
CA VAL A 757 -13.39 -18.54 -23.67
C VAL A 757 -13.54 -18.44 -25.18
N ASN A 758 -13.55 -19.58 -25.84
CA ASN A 758 -13.88 -19.68 -27.26
C ASN A 758 -15.39 -19.45 -27.48
N PRO A 759 -15.83 -18.49 -28.31
CA PRO A 759 -17.25 -18.17 -28.46
C PRO A 759 -18.04 -19.24 -29.23
N ALA A 760 -17.34 -20.06 -30.03
CA ALA A 760 -17.95 -21.12 -30.83
C ALA A 760 -18.02 -22.45 -30.07
N THR A 761 -16.99 -22.80 -29.30
CA THR A 761 -16.89 -24.10 -28.61
C THR A 761 -17.15 -24.04 -27.12
N GLY A 762 -17.13 -22.84 -26.55
CA GLY A 762 -17.35 -22.61 -25.13
C GLY A 762 -16.24 -23.01 -24.18
N ARG A 763 -15.14 -23.54 -24.72
CA ARG A 763 -14.01 -24.00 -23.93
C ARG A 763 -13.09 -22.84 -23.59
N ARG A 764 -12.57 -22.83 -22.37
CA ARG A 764 -11.40 -22.02 -22.01
C ARG A 764 -10.16 -22.60 -22.70
N ASP A 765 -9.81 -22.06 -23.86
CA ASP A 765 -8.83 -22.65 -24.79
C ASP A 765 -7.49 -21.91 -24.84
N LEU A 766 -7.52 -20.58 -24.71
CA LEU A 766 -6.34 -19.71 -24.75
C LEU A 766 -6.32 -18.78 -23.55
N ASP A 767 -5.17 -18.61 -22.91
CA ASP A 767 -5.00 -17.58 -21.88
C ASP A 767 -4.48 -16.26 -22.49
N ILE A 768 -5.38 -15.46 -23.08
CA ILE A 768 -4.99 -14.25 -23.82
C ILE A 768 -4.40 -13.17 -22.92
N PRO A 769 -5.02 -12.75 -21.78
CA PRO A 769 -4.47 -11.70 -20.94
C PRO A 769 -3.09 -12.03 -20.40
N ALA A 770 -2.86 -13.28 -19.96
CA ALA A 770 -1.52 -13.70 -19.55
C ALA A 770 -0.55 -13.74 -20.73
N SER A 771 -0.98 -14.17 -21.92
CA SER A 771 -0.15 -14.21 -23.12
C SER A 771 0.23 -12.82 -23.63
N LEU A 772 -0.69 -11.85 -23.58
CA LEU A 772 -0.42 -10.43 -23.87
C LEU A 772 0.60 -9.89 -22.87
N ARG A 773 0.40 -10.11 -21.56
CA ARG A 773 1.37 -9.69 -20.53
C ARG A 773 2.73 -10.31 -20.73
N ALA A 774 2.77 -11.58 -21.11
CA ALA A 774 3.99 -12.32 -21.34
C ALA A 774 4.71 -11.94 -22.64
N GLY A 775 3.98 -11.52 -23.68
CA GLY A 775 4.52 -11.09 -24.97
C GLY A 775 4.92 -9.62 -25.02
N PHE A 776 4.12 -8.74 -24.39
CA PHE A 776 4.17 -7.29 -24.59
C PHE A 776 4.27 -6.48 -23.28
N GLY A 777 4.20 -7.14 -22.10
CA GLY A 777 4.29 -6.46 -20.80
C GLY A 777 2.99 -5.82 -20.29
N HIS A 778 1.90 -5.88 -21.07
CA HIS A 778 0.56 -5.39 -20.73
C HIS A 778 -0.52 -6.38 -21.20
N LYS A 779 -1.76 -6.25 -20.71
CA LYS A 779 -2.93 -7.03 -21.17
C LYS A 779 -3.80 -6.29 -22.19
N ASP A 780 -3.34 -5.15 -22.69
CA ASP A 780 -4.12 -4.30 -23.58
C ASP A 780 -4.18 -4.84 -25.01
N LEU A 781 -5.37 -4.74 -25.62
CA LEU A 781 -5.62 -4.99 -27.03
C LEU A 781 -6.82 -4.15 -27.50
N GLY A 782 -6.67 -3.35 -28.55
CA GLY A 782 -7.70 -2.40 -28.98
C GLY A 782 -7.89 -1.21 -28.03
N ILE A 783 -8.87 -0.36 -28.33
CA ILE A 783 -9.05 0.95 -27.68
C ILE A 783 -10.48 1.19 -27.22
N TYR A 784 -10.64 2.12 -26.28
CA TYR A 784 -11.92 2.70 -25.89
C TYR A 784 -12.14 4.05 -26.58
N LEU A 785 -13.37 4.27 -27.04
CA LEU A 785 -13.82 5.45 -27.75
C LEU A 785 -14.93 6.14 -26.96
N VAL A 786 -15.01 7.46 -27.03
CA VAL A 786 -16.14 8.26 -26.53
C VAL A 786 -16.74 9.04 -27.69
N THR A 787 -18.05 8.89 -27.92
CA THR A 787 -18.76 9.61 -28.99
C THR A 787 -18.74 11.12 -28.69
N ARG A 788 -18.12 11.90 -29.56
CA ARG A 788 -18.06 13.37 -29.48
C ARG A 788 -19.14 14.02 -30.34
N LYS A 789 -19.32 13.52 -31.56
CA LYS A 789 -20.33 13.97 -32.50
C LYS A 789 -21.26 12.81 -32.82
N ALA A 790 -22.56 13.04 -32.65
CA ALA A 790 -23.60 12.09 -33.00
C ALA A 790 -23.60 11.83 -34.52
N GLY A 791 -23.97 10.61 -34.92
CA GLY A 791 -23.93 10.22 -36.32
C GLY A 791 -24.33 8.77 -36.55
N LYS A 792 -24.65 8.45 -37.81
CA LYS A 792 -24.88 7.08 -38.26
C LYS A 792 -23.56 6.44 -38.65
N VAL A 793 -23.39 5.19 -38.23
CA VAL A 793 -22.24 4.34 -38.56
C VAL A 793 -22.77 3.06 -39.19
N VAL A 794 -22.25 2.67 -40.35
CA VAL A 794 -22.61 1.44 -41.07
C VAL A 794 -21.38 0.60 -41.38
N VAL A 795 -21.56 -0.71 -41.47
CA VAL A 795 -20.48 -1.61 -41.91
C VAL A 795 -20.03 -1.22 -43.31
N GLY A 796 -18.73 -1.06 -43.50
CA GLY A 796 -18.10 -0.57 -44.73
C GLY A 796 -17.66 0.89 -44.67
N ASP A 797 -18.06 1.66 -43.66
CA ASP A 797 -17.65 3.06 -43.53
C ASP A 797 -16.12 3.21 -43.40
N PRO A 798 -15.54 4.25 -44.03
CA PRO A 798 -14.13 4.58 -43.84
C PRO A 798 -13.88 5.07 -42.41
N VAL A 799 -12.70 4.76 -41.89
CA VAL A 799 -12.19 5.21 -40.60
C VAL A 799 -11.13 6.27 -40.86
N GLU A 800 -11.51 7.53 -40.67
CA GLU A 800 -10.61 8.66 -40.84
C GLU A 800 -9.87 8.93 -39.53
N VAL A 801 -8.57 8.68 -39.56
CA VAL A 801 -7.66 8.98 -38.45
C VAL A 801 -6.94 10.29 -38.77
N PRO A 802 -6.77 11.22 -37.81
CA PRO A 802 -6.02 12.44 -38.07
C PRO A 802 -4.58 12.10 -38.45
N LEU A 803 -4.06 12.76 -39.50
CA LEU A 803 -2.63 12.80 -39.73
C LEU A 803 -2.00 13.51 -38.53
N ALA A 804 -1.09 12.82 -37.83
CA ALA A 804 -0.43 13.36 -36.66
C ALA A 804 0.36 14.63 -37.01
N GLU A 805 -0.14 15.81 -36.66
CA GLU A 805 0.69 17.00 -36.55
C GLU A 805 1.65 16.81 -35.36
N GLY A 806 2.91 16.49 -35.66
CA GLY A 806 4.03 16.81 -34.77
C GLY A 806 4.27 15.93 -33.54
N THR A 807 3.61 14.79 -33.37
CA THR A 807 4.11 13.76 -32.43
C THR A 807 5.02 12.81 -33.17
N ALA A 808 6.33 12.89 -32.89
CA ALA A 808 7.32 11.94 -33.40
C ALA A 808 6.82 10.50 -33.18
N PRO A 809 6.93 9.60 -34.19
CA PRO A 809 6.51 8.23 -34.05
C PRO A 809 7.17 7.62 -32.82
N LEU A 810 6.37 7.14 -31.87
CA LEU A 810 6.88 6.27 -30.82
C LEU A 810 7.38 5.01 -31.54
N ALA A 811 8.70 4.82 -31.51
CA ALA A 811 9.33 3.69 -32.17
C ALA A 811 8.63 2.37 -31.76
N PRO A 812 8.54 1.37 -32.67
CA PRO A 812 8.18 0.02 -32.27
C PRO A 812 9.05 -0.39 -31.07
N PRO A 813 8.55 -1.22 -30.13
CA PRO A 813 9.29 -1.57 -28.92
C PRO A 813 10.70 -2.00 -29.30
N VAL A 814 11.65 -1.14 -28.91
CA VAL A 814 13.04 -1.19 -29.33
C VAL A 814 13.67 -2.48 -28.79
N ALA A 815 14.41 -3.16 -29.65
CA ALA A 815 15.27 -4.27 -29.24
C ALA A 815 16.18 -3.83 -28.09
N VAL A 816 16.15 -4.60 -27.01
CA VAL A 816 16.83 -4.33 -25.74
C VAL A 816 18.33 -4.08 -25.96
N GLN A 817 18.80 -2.87 -25.68
CA GLN A 817 20.22 -2.62 -25.40
C GLN A 817 20.42 -2.60 -23.88
N ALA A 818 21.28 -3.50 -23.40
CA ALA A 818 21.90 -3.41 -22.08
C ALA A 818 22.88 -2.21 -22.11
N GLU A 819 22.93 -1.31 -21.14
CA GLU A 819 23.47 -1.56 -19.80
C GLU A 819 23.11 -0.43 -18.80
N ALA A 820 22.82 -0.82 -17.56
CA ALA A 820 23.54 -0.42 -16.34
C ALA A 820 22.86 -1.13 -15.15
N GLY A 821 23.38 -2.30 -14.79
CA GLY A 821 22.80 -3.25 -13.82
C GLY A 821 21.68 -4.09 -14.41
N ARG A 822 21.96 -5.35 -14.77
CA ARG A 822 20.91 -6.23 -15.33
C ARG A 822 19.94 -6.59 -14.20
N ARG A 823 18.81 -5.91 -14.20
CA ARG A 823 17.69 -6.16 -13.30
C ARG A 823 16.79 -7.20 -13.94
N TYR A 824 16.16 -8.06 -13.14
CA TYR A 824 15.22 -9.07 -13.62
C TYR A 824 13.94 -9.03 -12.82
N ILE A 825 12.80 -8.88 -13.49
CA ILE A 825 11.49 -8.78 -12.89
C ILE A 825 10.78 -10.13 -12.88
N CYS A 826 10.30 -10.54 -11.71
CA CYS A 826 9.47 -11.72 -11.51
C CYS A 826 8.07 -11.51 -12.09
N ARG A 827 7.56 -12.43 -12.91
CA ARG A 827 6.20 -12.33 -13.47
C ARG A 827 5.07 -12.62 -12.49
N GLY A 828 5.34 -13.20 -11.32
CA GLY A 828 4.31 -13.52 -10.32
C GLY A 828 3.94 -12.36 -9.39
N CYS A 829 4.90 -11.50 -9.06
CA CYS A 829 4.68 -10.37 -8.14
C CYS A 829 5.51 -9.12 -8.48
N TYR A 830 6.13 -9.11 -9.67
CA TYR A 830 6.96 -8.02 -10.14
C TYR A 830 8.24 -7.76 -9.31
N TYR A 831 8.63 -8.64 -8.38
CA TYR A 831 9.90 -8.55 -7.65
C TYR A 831 11.08 -8.33 -8.61
N ILE A 832 11.90 -7.32 -8.34
CA ILE A 832 13.08 -7.02 -9.15
C ILE A 832 14.30 -7.63 -8.46
N TYR A 833 14.87 -8.65 -9.07
CA TYR A 833 16.21 -9.12 -8.76
C TYR A 833 17.21 -8.15 -9.36
N GLU A 834 18.02 -7.49 -8.53
CA GLU A 834 19.15 -6.70 -8.99
C GLU A 834 20.41 -7.54 -8.84
N GLU A 835 21.14 -7.77 -9.94
CA GLU A 835 22.41 -8.50 -9.88
C GLU A 835 23.37 -7.88 -8.86
N SER A 836 23.39 -6.56 -8.71
CA SER A 836 24.20 -5.84 -7.71
C SER A 836 23.86 -6.17 -6.25
N GLN A 837 22.62 -6.55 -5.95
CA GLN A 837 22.17 -6.87 -4.60
C GLN A 837 22.15 -8.39 -4.32
N GLY A 838 21.96 -9.19 -5.36
CA GLY A 838 21.80 -10.64 -5.23
C GLY A 838 20.57 -11.01 -4.38
N HIS A 839 20.59 -12.23 -3.84
CA HIS A 839 19.66 -12.71 -2.84
C HIS A 839 20.31 -13.80 -1.94
N PRO A 840 21.13 -13.40 -0.94
CA PRO A 840 21.96 -14.33 -0.15
C PRO A 840 21.20 -15.47 0.54
N PRO A 841 19.97 -15.27 1.07
CA PRO A 841 19.19 -16.36 1.69
C PRO A 841 18.83 -17.50 0.71
N GLN A 842 18.95 -17.26 -0.60
CA GLN A 842 18.76 -18.28 -1.64
C GLN A 842 20.03 -18.57 -2.42
N GLY A 843 21.21 -18.25 -1.87
CA GLY A 843 22.51 -18.59 -2.44
C GLY A 843 22.94 -17.72 -3.62
N ALA A 844 22.28 -16.60 -3.89
CA ALA A 844 22.74 -15.61 -4.87
C ALA A 844 23.45 -14.47 -4.13
N GLN A 845 24.75 -14.32 -4.28
CA GLN A 845 25.49 -13.24 -3.61
C GLN A 845 25.31 -11.91 -4.36
N PRO A 846 25.55 -10.75 -3.72
CA PRO A 846 25.64 -9.48 -4.43
C PRO A 846 26.67 -9.59 -5.58
N GLY A 847 26.28 -9.17 -6.77
CA GLY A 847 27.05 -9.31 -8.01
C GLY A 847 26.78 -10.60 -8.81
N THR A 848 26.01 -11.57 -8.31
CA THR A 848 25.72 -12.81 -9.05
C THR A 848 24.85 -12.52 -10.29
N PRO A 849 25.34 -12.81 -11.52
CA PRO A 849 24.55 -12.68 -12.73
C PRO A 849 23.27 -13.53 -12.66
N PHE A 850 22.13 -13.02 -13.12
CA PHE A 850 20.86 -13.74 -12.99
C PHE A 850 20.88 -15.07 -13.73
N GLY A 851 21.64 -15.18 -14.83
CA GLY A 851 21.87 -16.45 -15.54
C GLY A 851 22.46 -17.54 -14.64
N GLU A 852 23.32 -17.17 -13.69
CA GLU A 852 24.07 -18.06 -12.80
C GLU A 852 23.35 -18.37 -11.49
N VAL A 853 22.25 -17.66 -11.18
CA VAL A 853 21.40 -17.97 -10.03
C VAL A 853 20.89 -19.43 -10.12
N ARG A 854 20.95 -20.21 -9.05
CA ARG A 854 20.58 -21.64 -9.07
C ARG A 854 19.20 -21.94 -9.71
N PRO A 855 19.02 -23.05 -10.44
CA PRO A 855 17.73 -23.42 -11.07
C PRO A 855 16.54 -23.56 -10.10
N GLY A 856 16.81 -23.85 -8.81
CA GLY A 856 15.79 -23.91 -7.75
C GLY A 856 15.48 -22.56 -7.08
N PHE A 857 15.99 -21.44 -7.60
CA PHE A 857 15.67 -20.12 -7.07
C PHE A 857 14.17 -19.84 -7.23
N ARG A 858 13.57 -19.39 -6.14
CA ARG A 858 12.16 -19.02 -6.05
C ARG A 858 12.11 -17.53 -5.79
N CYS A 859 11.19 -16.83 -6.43
CA CYS A 859 10.93 -15.44 -6.08
C CYS A 859 10.70 -15.34 -4.57
N PRO A 860 11.45 -14.50 -3.85
CA PRO A 860 11.33 -14.39 -2.40
C PRO A 860 9.98 -13.85 -1.95
N ASP A 861 9.21 -13.25 -2.86
CA ASP A 861 7.92 -12.64 -2.58
C ASP A 861 6.73 -13.55 -2.90
N CYS A 862 6.73 -14.24 -4.04
CA CYS A 862 5.59 -15.06 -4.48
C CYS A 862 5.91 -16.53 -4.71
N GLY A 863 7.16 -16.95 -4.49
CA GLY A 863 7.58 -18.33 -4.72
C GLY A 863 7.62 -18.75 -6.19
N THR A 864 7.38 -17.83 -7.14
CA THR A 864 7.45 -18.16 -8.57
C THR A 864 8.88 -18.56 -8.96
N ASP A 865 9.00 -19.62 -9.75
CA ASP A 865 10.27 -20.15 -10.22
C ASP A 865 11.12 -19.13 -10.99
N LYS A 866 12.45 -19.25 -10.91
CA LYS A 866 13.44 -18.45 -11.64
C LYS A 866 13.11 -18.29 -13.13
N SER A 867 12.58 -19.33 -13.76
CA SER A 867 12.19 -19.33 -15.19
C SER A 867 11.13 -18.27 -15.55
N ALA A 868 10.39 -17.75 -14.58
CA ALA A 868 9.38 -16.71 -14.77
C ALA A 868 9.94 -15.28 -14.64
N PHE A 869 11.23 -15.11 -14.37
CA PHE A 869 11.86 -13.80 -14.36
C PHE A 869 12.27 -13.37 -15.77
N ARG A 870 12.27 -12.06 -16.03
CA ARG A 870 12.69 -11.47 -17.31
C ARG A 870 13.55 -10.25 -17.07
N PRO A 871 14.42 -9.84 -18.01
CA PRO A 871 15.12 -8.57 -17.91
C PRO A 871 14.12 -7.43 -17.65
N TYR A 872 14.39 -6.65 -16.60
CA TYR A 872 13.63 -5.48 -16.22
C TYR A 872 14.15 -4.30 -17.02
N VAL A 873 13.29 -3.76 -17.89
CA VAL A 873 13.59 -2.57 -18.67
C VAL A 873 12.99 -1.38 -17.92
N THR A 874 13.84 -0.47 -17.45
CA THR A 874 13.39 0.80 -16.88
C THR A 874 12.76 1.61 -18.02
N PRO A 875 11.49 2.05 -17.93
CA PRO A 875 10.97 3.03 -18.86
C PRO A 875 11.83 4.28 -18.72
N LEU A 876 12.50 4.72 -19.78
CA LEU A 876 13.21 6.00 -19.77
C LEU A 876 12.22 7.07 -19.30
N SER A 877 12.51 7.68 -18.15
CA SER A 877 11.98 9.00 -17.85
C SER A 877 12.34 9.89 -19.05
N ARG A 878 11.37 10.63 -19.61
CA ARG A 878 11.71 11.81 -20.41
C ARG A 878 12.45 12.78 -19.48
N ALA A 879 13.76 12.60 -19.39
CA ALA A 879 14.67 13.57 -18.83
C ALA A 879 15.00 14.55 -19.94
N SER A 880 14.73 15.83 -19.68
CA SER A 880 15.32 17.01 -20.32
C SER A 880 15.31 17.04 -21.86
N ALA A 881 14.22 17.58 -22.41
CA ALA A 881 14.31 18.70 -23.35
C ALA A 881 13.38 19.80 -22.83
#